data_AF-A0A7X7YX90-F1
#
_entry.id   AF-A0A7X7YX90-F1
#
_cell.length_a   1.000
_cell.length_b   1.000
_cell.length_c   1.000
_cell.angle_alpha   90.00
_cell.angle_beta   90.00
_cell.angle_gamma   90.00
#
_symmetry.space_group_name_H-M   'P 1'
#
loop_
_entity.id
_entity.type
_entity.pdbx_description
1 polymer ?
#
loop_
_entity_poly.entity_id
_entity_poly.type
_entity_poly.pdbx_seq_one_letter_code
_entity_poly.pdbx_strand_id
1 'polypeptide(L)'
;MSSWSSRFRAVHFSLLAGFLLTAHQAAGAGQMKWTHFTIADPLPGSSWGTGGLPLLDLDGDGDLDVVISRRETQTAYWFERKTDDAWVRHTMGQAEGLANTLGAAALDLNQDGRPDIVLNRVWFENPGGLAENPDKPWPSHPFEGGGHDIVAADLNADGRLDIVTYHGKEVAWFDPAAGMKRTEIGRGGDNHGGIAPRGVGDLDRDGDLDIVIPEYWFENPGKAEGAWPRHEWPYLGVENASYGPSIRSWIVDLDGDGRNDIVYSDCDTGLSHVYWVRNQGKDSWDRRRLPDPPTAPGDVPGTGSFHSLGVADLDGDGNLDILAGEQEDPDTYMESGGKIAMKPRGLKERGVIWLGSGGDRPQFRPVVIHTDNPGWHDAELGDVDGDGDLDIVTKIWNKDGVAYHADYWRNDTPRQRAEAASFRFDFGPGPAAEGATRVLPDMVYDDTRGFGFEPGATVEGVDRGGDPLAGDFCTAKEPFCFSVAVPQEGNYRVTVTLGDRQGQSVSTIRAELRRLMVEEIRTTPGQVKTVQFVVNTRTPAIASVEGIGAGQVRLKAPRETVQEARAWDNRLTLEFGNTRPAVCAVEIARVDVPTIFLLGDSTVCDQPAEPYTSWGQMLTRFFKPVVAVANHGESGESYTASLGRRRIDKIASLLKPGDVVILQFGHNDQKERGEGVGPFLSYKENICRHVAMIAARGGVPVLVSPMERRAFGPDGKIKPSLSEFAEASRQAAQELAVAFIDLNAMSVRFYEAMGPEKSALAFAAPEGRQDNTHHNNYGAYELAKCIVQGIRENRLEVATAIVDDFAGFDPSRPDPLDEFKMAAGPTRSSERPLGN
;
A
#
# COMPACT_ATOMS: atom_id res chain seq x y z
N MET A 1 -67.19 -57.46 8.78
CA MET A 1 -65.85 -57.25 8.20
C MET A 1 -65.31 -55.95 8.80
N SER A 2 -65.29 -55.90 10.14
CA SER A 2 -64.12 -55.99 11.05
C SER A 2 -63.32 -54.69 11.13
N SER A 3 -63.34 -53.86 12.17
CA SER A 3 -64.29 -53.49 13.24
C SER A 3 -63.43 -52.73 14.28
N TRP A 4 -63.90 -51.58 14.79
CA TRP A 4 -63.59 -51.05 16.13
C TRP A 4 -62.13 -50.58 16.37
N SER A 5 -61.78 -49.60 17.21
CA SER A 5 -62.48 -48.69 18.11
C SER A 5 -61.48 -47.65 18.68
N SER A 6 -62.03 -46.55 19.19
CA SER A 6 -61.60 -45.80 20.41
C SER A 6 -60.25 -45.07 20.51
N ARG A 7 -60.39 -43.75 20.70
CA ARG A 7 -59.76 -42.83 21.69
C ARG A 7 -58.72 -43.45 22.64
N PHE A 8 -57.57 -42.77 22.87
CA PHE A 8 -57.05 -42.40 24.21
C PHE A 8 -55.85 -41.43 24.13
N ARG A 9 -55.65 -40.73 25.25
CA ARG A 9 -54.74 -39.61 25.53
C ARG A 9 -53.26 -40.02 25.67
N ALA A 10 -52.41 -39.04 25.35
CA ALA A 10 -51.20 -38.57 26.04
C ALA A 10 -50.22 -39.56 26.69
N VAL A 11 -48.93 -39.41 26.35
CA VAL A 11 -47.85 -39.20 27.34
C VAL A 11 -46.82 -38.21 26.75
N HIS A 12 -46.64 -37.08 27.45
CA HIS A 12 -45.51 -36.17 27.32
C HIS A 12 -44.21 -36.86 27.73
N PHE A 13 -43.11 -36.64 27.00
CA PHE A 13 -41.80 -36.47 27.64
C PHE A 13 -40.99 -35.39 26.90
N SER A 14 -40.50 -34.47 27.72
CA SER A 14 -39.85 -33.21 27.42
C SER A 14 -38.45 -33.37 26.82
N LEU A 15 -38.04 -32.39 25.99
CA LEU A 15 -36.74 -31.70 26.02
C LEU A 15 -36.61 -30.78 24.80
N LEU A 16 -36.74 -29.47 24.99
CA LEU A 16 -35.66 -28.52 24.70
C LEU A 16 -36.12 -27.13 25.18
N ALA A 17 -35.35 -26.62 26.15
CA ALA A 17 -35.51 -25.30 26.72
C ALA A 17 -35.25 -24.23 25.64
N GLY A 18 -36.12 -23.23 25.60
CA GLY A 18 -35.88 -22.02 24.84
C GLY A 18 -34.69 -21.26 25.41
N PHE A 19 -33.75 -20.94 24.53
CA PHE A 19 -32.88 -19.79 24.73
C PHE A 19 -33.45 -18.63 23.92
N LEU A 20 -33.99 -17.66 24.65
CA LEU A 20 -34.11 -16.28 24.21
C LEU A 20 -32.69 -15.79 23.90
N LEU A 21 -32.32 -15.75 22.61
CA LEU A 21 -31.22 -14.92 22.16
C LEU A 21 -31.71 -13.48 22.24
N THR A 22 -31.27 -12.80 23.30
CA THR A 22 -31.24 -11.34 23.37
C THR A 22 -30.42 -10.84 22.20
N ALA A 23 -31.08 -10.13 21.29
CA ALA A 23 -30.45 -9.32 20.26
C ALA A 23 -29.61 -8.24 20.92
N HIS A 24 -28.30 -8.47 21.08
CA HIS A 24 -27.28 -7.44 21.27
C HIS A 24 -26.02 -7.90 20.52
N GLN A 25 -25.43 -6.96 19.77
CA GLN A 25 -24.31 -7.09 18.83
C GLN A 25 -24.64 -7.59 17.41
N ALA A 26 -25.52 -6.83 16.75
CA ALA A 26 -25.38 -6.49 15.33
C ALA A 26 -25.21 -4.96 15.20
N ALA A 27 -24.28 -4.40 15.98
CA ALA A 27 -23.93 -2.99 15.94
C ALA A 27 -22.47 -2.91 15.49
N GLY A 28 -22.25 -2.45 14.25
CA GLY A 28 -20.92 -2.29 13.68
C GLY A 28 -20.79 -2.46 12.17
N ALA A 29 -21.87 -2.50 11.37
CA ALA A 29 -21.75 -2.25 9.94
C ALA A 29 -21.97 -0.75 9.73
N GLY A 30 -20.91 -0.02 9.41
CA GLY A 30 -21.01 1.40 9.05
C GLY A 30 -21.99 1.55 7.89
N GLN A 31 -22.91 2.51 7.97
CA GLN A 31 -23.75 2.85 6.84
C GLN A 31 -22.86 3.55 5.81
N MET A 32 -22.70 2.96 4.61
CA MET A 32 -22.06 3.63 3.48
C MET A 32 -22.71 4.99 3.29
N LYS A 33 -21.88 6.04 3.16
CA LYS A 33 -22.35 7.40 3.00
C LYS A 33 -21.59 8.02 1.84
N TRP A 34 -22.34 8.42 0.82
CA TRP A 34 -21.78 9.01 -0.39
C TRP A 34 -22.49 10.33 -0.65
N THR A 35 -21.74 11.33 -1.07
CA THR A 35 -22.31 12.61 -1.52
C THR A 35 -22.07 12.75 -3.02
N HIS A 36 -23.17 12.88 -3.76
CA HIS A 36 -23.17 13.02 -5.21
C HIS A 36 -23.01 14.48 -5.63
N PHE A 37 -22.18 14.69 -6.64
CA PHE A 37 -21.93 15.95 -7.34
C PHE A 37 -21.93 15.70 -8.85
N THR A 38 -22.11 16.78 -9.61
CA THR A 38 -22.11 16.74 -11.07
C THR A 38 -20.85 17.43 -11.59
N ILE A 39 -20.07 16.72 -12.40
CA ILE A 39 -18.87 17.26 -13.07
C ILE A 39 -19.32 18.14 -14.24
N ALA A 40 -20.25 17.64 -15.05
CA ALA A 40 -20.79 18.38 -16.18
C ALA A 40 -22.19 17.91 -16.56
N ASP A 41 -23.14 18.84 -16.65
CA ASP A 41 -24.48 18.62 -17.23
C ASP A 41 -24.96 19.91 -17.94
N PRO A 42 -25.02 19.94 -19.30
CA PRO A 42 -24.70 18.86 -20.22
C PRO A 42 -23.19 18.78 -20.54
N LEU A 43 -22.71 17.56 -20.78
CA LEU A 43 -21.47 17.30 -21.52
C LEU A 43 -21.57 17.86 -22.96
N PRO A 44 -20.44 18.29 -23.58
CA PRO A 44 -20.43 18.82 -24.94
C PRO A 44 -21.01 17.87 -26.00
N GLY A 45 -21.72 18.41 -26.99
CA GLY A 45 -22.36 17.64 -28.06
C GLY A 45 -23.82 17.28 -27.76
N SER A 46 -24.46 16.64 -28.73
CA SER A 46 -25.89 16.35 -28.76
C SER A 46 -26.25 14.88 -29.04
N SER A 47 -25.28 14.09 -29.51
CA SER A 47 -25.44 12.66 -29.83
C SER A 47 -24.73 11.74 -28.83
N TRP A 48 -25.03 10.44 -28.90
CA TRP A 48 -24.41 9.39 -28.08
C TRP A 48 -22.92 9.23 -28.37
N GLY A 49 -22.19 8.61 -27.44
CA GLY A 49 -20.77 8.30 -27.59
C GLY A 49 -19.85 9.16 -26.74
N THR A 50 -19.71 8.75 -25.47
CA THR A 50 -18.77 9.32 -24.50
C THR A 50 -17.63 8.33 -24.25
N GLY A 51 -16.39 8.75 -24.52
CA GLY A 51 -15.18 8.04 -24.12
C GLY A 51 -14.59 8.63 -22.83
N GLY A 52 -13.72 7.88 -22.15
CA GLY A 52 -13.21 8.17 -20.80
C GLY A 52 -12.91 6.85 -20.06
N LEU A 53 -12.52 6.85 -18.78
CA LEU A 53 -12.42 7.97 -17.82
C LEU A 53 -11.06 8.00 -17.11
N PRO A 54 -9.93 8.31 -17.78
CA PRO A 54 -8.67 8.46 -17.07
C PRO A 54 -8.80 9.50 -15.95
N LEU A 55 -8.36 9.12 -14.76
CA LEU A 55 -8.45 9.88 -13.52
C LEU A 55 -7.03 10.08 -12.98
N LEU A 56 -6.53 11.30 -12.98
CA LEU A 56 -5.14 11.64 -12.65
C LEU A 56 -4.99 13.15 -12.38
N ASP A 57 -4.03 13.52 -11.55
CA ASP A 57 -3.62 14.91 -11.33
C ASP A 57 -2.90 15.45 -12.57
N LEU A 58 -3.57 16.27 -13.39
CA LEU A 58 -3.01 16.78 -14.66
C LEU A 58 -2.23 18.08 -14.47
N ASP A 59 -2.61 18.90 -13.50
CA ASP A 59 -2.04 20.23 -13.28
C ASP A 59 -1.02 20.29 -12.13
N GLY A 60 -0.95 19.26 -11.30
CA GLY A 60 -0.02 19.12 -10.17
C GLY A 60 -0.51 19.78 -8.89
N ASP A 61 -1.81 20.06 -8.75
CA ASP A 61 -2.37 20.71 -7.56
C ASP A 61 -2.73 19.72 -6.43
N GLY A 62 -2.63 18.41 -6.69
CA GLY A 62 -2.75 17.34 -5.73
C GLY A 62 -4.13 16.71 -5.63
N ASP A 63 -5.10 17.13 -6.44
CA ASP A 63 -6.40 16.47 -6.62
C ASP A 63 -6.49 15.77 -7.99
N LEU A 64 -7.46 14.86 -8.18
CA LEU A 64 -7.56 14.11 -9.44
C LEU A 64 -8.54 14.76 -10.43
N ASP A 65 -8.08 14.91 -11.66
CA ASP A 65 -8.85 15.41 -12.79
C ASP A 65 -9.38 14.27 -13.66
N VAL A 66 -10.46 14.54 -14.39
CA VAL A 66 -11.06 13.54 -15.28
C VAL A 66 -10.97 13.91 -16.76
N VAL A 67 -10.64 12.92 -17.59
CA VAL A 67 -10.61 13.07 -19.05
C VAL A 67 -11.81 12.41 -19.72
N ILE A 68 -12.51 13.17 -20.56
CA ILE A 68 -13.69 12.73 -21.30
C ILE A 68 -13.58 13.13 -22.77
N SER A 69 -14.00 12.25 -23.66
CA SER A 69 -14.06 12.53 -25.10
C SER A 69 -15.47 12.35 -25.65
N ARG A 70 -15.78 13.06 -26.75
CA ARG A 70 -17.10 13.04 -27.39
C ARG A 70 -16.97 12.69 -28.86
N ARG A 71 -17.66 11.61 -29.29
CA ARG A 71 -17.58 11.07 -30.65
C ARG A 71 -18.06 12.04 -31.72
N GLU A 72 -19.21 12.66 -31.50
CA GLU A 72 -19.84 13.59 -32.46
C GLU A 72 -18.96 14.83 -32.70
N THR A 73 -18.46 15.45 -31.63
CA THR A 73 -17.63 16.65 -31.74
C THR A 73 -16.16 16.33 -32.01
N GLN A 74 -15.78 15.05 -31.95
CA GLN A 74 -14.40 14.57 -32.09
C GLN A 74 -13.42 15.36 -31.22
N THR A 75 -13.82 15.64 -29.98
CA THR A 75 -13.06 16.50 -29.06
C THR A 75 -12.81 15.77 -27.75
N ALA A 76 -11.59 15.89 -27.22
CA ALA A 76 -11.22 15.47 -25.88
C ALA A 76 -11.15 16.69 -24.95
N TYR A 77 -11.63 16.50 -23.72
CA TYR A 77 -11.69 17.49 -22.67
C TYR A 77 -11.07 16.90 -21.41
N TRP A 78 -10.43 17.74 -20.61
CA TRP A 78 -10.17 17.41 -19.23
C TRP A 78 -10.98 18.37 -18.34
N PHE A 79 -11.46 17.86 -17.23
CA PHE A 79 -12.23 18.61 -16.25
C PHE A 79 -11.39 18.71 -14.99
N GLU A 80 -10.94 19.94 -14.74
CA GLU A 80 -10.14 20.33 -13.59
C GLU A 80 -11.03 20.37 -12.36
N ARG A 81 -10.65 19.65 -11.31
CA ARG A 81 -11.36 19.82 -10.03
C ARG A 81 -10.88 21.11 -9.36
N LYS A 82 -11.83 21.82 -8.75
CA LYS A 82 -11.53 22.99 -7.90
C LYS A 82 -12.16 22.88 -6.53
N THR A 83 -13.38 22.35 -6.50
CA THR A 83 -14.07 21.85 -5.32
C THR A 83 -14.99 20.72 -5.77
N ASP A 84 -15.58 19.97 -4.84
CA ASP A 84 -16.53 18.90 -5.19
C ASP A 84 -17.66 19.36 -6.12
N ASP A 85 -18.14 20.60 -5.90
CA ASP A 85 -19.24 21.22 -6.63
C ASP A 85 -18.79 22.12 -7.79
N ALA A 86 -17.49 22.27 -8.04
CA ALA A 86 -16.96 23.13 -9.09
C ALA A 86 -15.85 22.43 -9.89
N TRP A 87 -16.20 22.10 -11.14
CA TRP A 87 -15.30 21.52 -12.13
C TRP A 87 -15.13 22.46 -13.32
N VAL A 88 -13.89 22.74 -13.72
CA VAL A 88 -13.58 23.63 -14.83
C VAL A 88 -13.21 22.80 -16.06
N ARG A 89 -13.96 22.99 -17.14
CA ARG A 89 -13.73 22.25 -18.38
C ARG A 89 -12.67 22.94 -19.23
N HIS A 90 -11.64 22.18 -19.61
CA HIS A 90 -10.62 22.56 -20.57
C HIS A 90 -10.69 21.70 -21.83
N THR A 91 -10.30 22.28 -22.97
CA THR A 91 -10.24 21.54 -24.24
C THR A 91 -8.83 21.05 -24.49
N MET A 92 -8.64 19.72 -24.54
CA MET A 92 -7.35 19.14 -24.91
C MET A 92 -7.09 19.31 -26.40
N GLY A 93 -8.06 18.91 -27.24
CA GLY A 93 -7.94 19.03 -28.69
C GLY A 93 -8.99 18.24 -29.47
N GLN A 94 -8.97 18.41 -30.80
CA GLN A 94 -9.81 17.68 -31.73
C GLN A 94 -8.98 16.73 -32.59
N ALA A 95 -9.49 15.52 -32.82
CA ALA A 95 -8.83 14.54 -33.66
C ALA A 95 -9.84 13.58 -34.31
N GLU A 96 -9.66 13.27 -35.59
CA GLU A 96 -10.55 12.41 -36.38
C GLU A 96 -10.76 11.02 -35.74
N GLY A 97 -9.71 10.48 -35.09
CA GLY A 97 -9.76 9.20 -34.38
C GLY A 97 -10.82 9.13 -33.28
N LEU A 98 -11.20 10.27 -32.69
CA LEU A 98 -12.21 10.35 -31.63
C LEU A 98 -13.62 10.00 -32.11
N ALA A 99 -13.88 10.00 -33.42
CA ALA A 99 -15.15 9.51 -33.97
C ALA A 99 -15.43 8.04 -33.62
N ASN A 100 -14.43 7.29 -33.16
CA ASN A 100 -14.51 5.88 -32.77
C ASN A 100 -13.90 5.61 -31.38
N THR A 101 -13.88 6.62 -30.51
CA THR A 101 -13.45 6.45 -29.11
C THR A 101 -14.47 5.62 -28.32
N LEU A 102 -13.96 4.70 -27.51
CA LEU A 102 -14.73 3.81 -26.62
C LEU A 102 -14.03 3.80 -25.26
N GLY A 103 -13.03 2.93 -25.07
CA GLY A 103 -12.16 2.96 -23.90
C GLY A 103 -11.06 4.02 -23.96
N ALA A 104 -10.44 4.24 -22.79
CA ALA A 104 -9.34 5.17 -22.59
C ALA A 104 -8.30 4.61 -21.60
N ALA A 105 -7.06 5.08 -21.69
CA ALA A 105 -6.00 4.78 -20.72
C ALA A 105 -5.07 6.00 -20.56
N ALA A 106 -4.35 6.06 -19.44
CA ALA A 106 -3.30 7.05 -19.20
C ALA A 106 -1.95 6.36 -18.97
N LEU A 107 -0.90 6.86 -19.62
CA LEU A 107 0.48 6.36 -19.51
C LEU A 107 1.45 7.32 -20.20
N ASP A 108 2.71 7.38 -19.76
CA ASP A 108 3.77 8.19 -20.37
C ASP A 108 4.30 7.51 -21.65
N LEU A 109 3.82 7.96 -22.83
CA LEU A 109 4.14 7.33 -24.11
C LEU A 109 5.44 7.84 -24.71
N ASN A 110 5.76 9.11 -24.48
CA ASN A 110 6.95 9.76 -25.04
C ASN A 110 8.15 9.77 -24.09
N GLN A 111 7.99 9.22 -22.88
CA GLN A 111 9.00 9.07 -21.83
C GLN A 111 9.50 10.40 -21.27
N ASP A 112 8.64 11.40 -21.22
CA ASP A 112 8.98 12.72 -20.70
C ASP A 112 8.60 12.92 -19.22
N GLY A 113 8.12 11.85 -18.58
CA GLY A 113 7.72 11.82 -17.18
C GLY A 113 6.32 12.35 -16.92
N ARG A 114 5.53 12.66 -17.96
CA ARG A 114 4.13 13.07 -17.83
C ARG A 114 3.20 12.03 -18.45
N PRO A 115 2.08 11.69 -17.80
CA PRO A 115 1.11 10.77 -18.37
C PRO A 115 0.38 11.40 -19.56
N ASP A 116 0.39 10.69 -20.68
CA ASP A 116 -0.37 10.99 -21.89
C ASP A 116 -1.73 10.27 -21.87
N ILE A 117 -2.69 10.75 -22.67
CA ILE A 117 -4.04 10.17 -22.71
C ILE A 117 -4.24 9.41 -24.02
N VAL A 118 -4.52 8.12 -23.92
CA VAL A 118 -4.84 7.26 -25.06
C VAL A 118 -6.35 7.06 -25.16
N LEU A 119 -6.92 7.46 -26.29
CA LEU A 119 -8.34 7.35 -26.61
C LEU A 119 -8.53 6.46 -27.83
N ASN A 120 -8.13 5.19 -27.66
CA ASN A 120 -8.28 4.10 -28.61
C ASN A 120 -7.46 4.21 -29.92
N ARG A 121 -7.81 5.12 -30.84
CA ARG A 121 -7.13 5.30 -32.15
C ARG A 121 -6.19 6.50 -32.20
N VAL A 122 -6.21 7.32 -31.17
CA VAL A 122 -5.44 8.54 -31.05
C VAL A 122 -4.98 8.66 -29.60
N TRP A 123 -3.78 9.19 -29.41
CA TRP A 123 -3.33 9.63 -28.10
C TRP A 123 -3.01 11.12 -28.11
N PHE A 124 -3.13 11.75 -26.96
CA PHE A 124 -2.89 13.16 -26.74
C PHE A 124 -1.70 13.31 -25.81
N GLU A 125 -0.68 14.02 -26.29
CA GLU A 125 0.56 14.29 -25.56
C GLU A 125 0.34 15.36 -24.49
N ASN A 126 0.73 15.06 -23.25
CA ASN A 126 0.63 16.01 -22.16
C ASN A 126 1.64 17.14 -22.35
N PRO A 127 1.18 18.37 -22.64
CA PRO A 127 2.07 19.45 -23.03
C PRO A 127 2.85 20.03 -21.84
N GLY A 128 2.51 19.65 -20.60
CA GLY A 128 3.09 20.19 -19.36
C GLY A 128 2.74 21.66 -19.09
N GLY A 129 2.87 22.08 -17.82
CA GLY A 129 2.56 23.43 -17.37
C GLY A 129 1.08 23.77 -17.47
N LEU A 130 0.22 22.81 -17.09
CA LEU A 130 -1.23 22.97 -17.12
C LEU A 130 -1.72 23.86 -15.97
N ALA A 131 -1.04 23.88 -14.81
CA ALA A 131 -1.34 24.84 -13.74
C ALA A 131 -1.25 26.31 -14.19
N GLU A 132 -0.25 26.66 -15.02
CA GLU A 132 -0.10 28.04 -15.51
C GLU A 132 -0.95 28.33 -16.75
N ASN A 133 -1.23 27.30 -17.56
CA ASN A 133 -2.00 27.43 -18.79
C ASN A 133 -2.88 26.18 -19.05
N PRO A 134 -4.04 26.08 -18.36
CA PRO A 134 -4.92 24.90 -18.43
C PRO A 134 -5.46 24.57 -19.83
N ASP A 135 -5.66 25.61 -20.66
CA ASP A 135 -6.16 25.50 -22.04
C ASP A 135 -5.05 25.27 -23.07
N LYS A 136 -3.85 24.86 -22.65
CA LYS A 136 -2.77 24.53 -23.57
C LYS A 136 -3.19 23.34 -24.46
N PRO A 137 -3.13 23.46 -25.79
CA PRO A 137 -3.56 22.40 -26.68
C PRO A 137 -2.63 21.19 -26.56
N TRP A 138 -3.21 20.01 -26.49
CA TRP A 138 -2.51 18.74 -26.45
C TRP A 138 -2.25 18.26 -27.89
N PRO A 139 -0.98 18.07 -28.30
CA PRO A 139 -0.69 17.46 -29.59
C PRO A 139 -1.33 16.07 -29.71
N SER A 140 -2.09 15.83 -30.78
CA SER A 140 -2.75 14.55 -31.02
C SER A 140 -1.98 13.70 -32.03
N HIS A 141 -1.83 12.42 -31.74
CA HIS A 141 -1.06 11.47 -32.55
C HIS A 141 -1.91 10.23 -32.87
N PRO A 142 -2.20 9.94 -34.15
CA PRO A 142 -2.91 8.72 -34.52
C PRO A 142 -1.99 7.51 -34.37
N PHE A 143 -2.56 6.35 -34.04
CA PHE A 143 -1.85 5.07 -34.04
C PHE A 143 -2.77 3.93 -34.48
N GLU A 144 -2.20 2.74 -34.71
CA GLU A 144 -2.91 1.56 -35.21
C GLU A 144 -3.75 0.85 -34.12
N GLY A 145 -4.03 1.53 -33.01
CA GLY A 145 -4.98 1.07 -32.01
C GLY A 145 -6.41 0.97 -32.56
N GLY A 146 -7.36 0.80 -31.66
CA GLY A 146 -8.74 0.47 -32.02
C GLY A 146 -9.26 -0.70 -31.21
N GLY A 147 -10.57 -0.72 -30.99
CA GLY A 147 -11.23 -1.78 -30.25
C GLY A 147 -12.32 -1.25 -29.34
N HIS A 148 -12.96 -2.16 -28.62
CA HIS A 148 -13.94 -1.83 -27.60
C HIS A 148 -13.23 -1.35 -26.34
N ASP A 149 -12.24 -2.12 -25.91
CA ASP A 149 -11.52 -1.92 -24.66
C ASP A 149 -10.05 -1.61 -24.88
N ILE A 150 -9.49 -0.90 -23.89
CA ILE A 150 -8.08 -0.59 -23.76
C ILE A 150 -7.71 -0.65 -22.28
N VAL A 151 -6.52 -1.15 -21.96
CA VAL A 151 -5.92 -1.11 -20.62
C VAL A 151 -4.43 -0.82 -20.75
N ALA A 152 -3.83 -0.28 -19.68
CA ALA A 152 -2.39 -0.07 -19.58
C ALA A 152 -1.78 -1.05 -18.57
N ALA A 153 -0.68 -1.71 -18.95
CA ALA A 153 0.04 -2.66 -18.10
C ALA A 153 1.47 -2.86 -18.62
N ASP A 154 2.44 -3.08 -17.73
CA ASP A 154 3.83 -3.45 -18.11
C ASP A 154 3.88 -4.94 -18.47
N LEU A 155 3.70 -5.28 -19.76
CA LEU A 155 3.61 -6.67 -20.21
C LEU A 155 4.97 -7.33 -20.42
N ASN A 156 6.03 -6.55 -20.63
CA ASN A 156 7.37 -7.05 -20.92
C ASN A 156 8.34 -6.93 -19.72
N ALA A 157 7.86 -6.41 -18.60
CA ALA A 157 8.60 -6.17 -17.36
C ALA A 157 9.82 -5.26 -17.55
N ASP A 158 9.71 -4.26 -18.42
CA ASP A 158 10.75 -3.25 -18.67
C ASP A 158 10.65 -2.04 -17.72
N GLY A 159 9.60 -2.01 -16.88
CA GLY A 159 9.31 -0.93 -15.94
C GLY A 159 8.50 0.20 -16.55
N ARG A 160 7.93 0.03 -17.74
CA ARG A 160 7.07 1.00 -18.43
C ARG A 160 5.73 0.37 -18.78
N LEU A 161 4.67 1.18 -18.79
CA LEU A 161 3.35 0.71 -19.17
C LEU A 161 3.25 0.56 -20.69
N ASP A 162 2.65 -0.54 -21.11
CA ASP A 162 2.25 -0.81 -22.48
C ASP A 162 0.76 -0.58 -22.69
N ILE A 163 0.32 -0.57 -23.95
CA ILE A 163 -1.09 -0.53 -24.31
C ILE A 163 -1.57 -1.93 -24.70
N VAL A 164 -2.67 -2.37 -24.11
CA VAL A 164 -3.40 -3.57 -24.57
C VAL A 164 -4.77 -3.15 -25.05
N THR A 165 -5.14 -3.58 -26.26
CA THR A 165 -6.46 -3.31 -26.85
C THR A 165 -7.18 -4.61 -27.15
N TYR A 166 -8.51 -4.58 -27.06
CA TYR A 166 -9.36 -5.68 -27.48
C TYR A 166 -10.54 -5.18 -28.31
N HIS A 167 -10.67 -5.71 -29.52
CA HIS A 167 -11.75 -5.36 -30.45
C HIS A 167 -12.82 -6.45 -30.59
N GLY A 168 -12.93 -7.35 -29.60
CA GLY A 168 -13.87 -8.46 -29.61
C GLY A 168 -13.38 -9.72 -30.34
N LYS A 169 -12.41 -9.57 -31.25
CA LYS A 169 -11.81 -10.71 -31.98
C LYS A 169 -10.35 -10.93 -31.65
N GLU A 170 -9.57 -9.87 -31.47
CA GLU A 170 -8.12 -9.93 -31.28
C GLU A 170 -7.71 -9.06 -30.10
N VAL A 171 -6.83 -9.61 -29.27
CA VAL A 171 -6.07 -8.89 -28.26
C VAL A 171 -4.75 -8.46 -28.89
N ALA A 172 -4.48 -7.16 -28.88
CA ALA A 172 -3.25 -6.60 -29.44
C ALA A 172 -2.52 -5.76 -28.39
N TRP A 173 -1.21 -5.94 -28.32
CA TRP A 173 -0.28 -5.21 -27.47
C TRP A 173 0.50 -4.20 -28.31
N PHE A 174 0.72 -3.00 -27.77
CA PHE A 174 1.59 -1.98 -28.33
C PHE A 174 2.60 -1.53 -27.28
N ASP A 175 3.88 -1.58 -27.67
CA ASP A 175 5.03 -1.22 -26.82
C ASP A 175 5.54 0.18 -27.17
N PRO A 176 5.31 1.21 -26.34
CA PRO A 176 5.80 2.57 -26.57
C PRO A 176 7.34 2.66 -26.55
N ALA A 177 8.01 1.88 -25.71
CA ALA A 177 9.47 1.84 -25.62
C ALA A 177 10.13 1.29 -26.89
N ALA A 178 9.42 0.42 -27.62
CA ALA A 178 9.79 -0.06 -28.95
C ALA A 178 9.17 0.77 -30.10
N GLY A 179 8.74 2.00 -29.83
CA GLY A 179 8.19 2.90 -30.84
C GLY A 179 6.80 2.51 -31.31
N MET A 180 5.91 2.16 -30.38
CA MET A 180 4.54 1.66 -30.62
C MET A 180 4.50 0.37 -31.45
N LYS A 181 5.47 -0.53 -31.21
CA LYS A 181 5.51 -1.82 -31.91
C LYS A 181 4.28 -2.64 -31.54
N ARG A 182 3.49 -3.04 -32.54
CA ARG A 182 2.30 -3.88 -32.40
C ARG A 182 2.64 -5.37 -32.36
N THR A 183 2.02 -6.10 -31.44
CA THR A 183 2.06 -7.56 -31.34
C THR A 183 0.63 -8.11 -31.21
N GLU A 184 0.26 -9.10 -32.03
CA GLU A 184 -0.98 -9.87 -31.83
C GLU A 184 -0.73 -10.89 -30.71
N ILE A 185 -1.48 -10.79 -29.61
CA ILE A 185 -1.39 -11.74 -28.49
C ILE A 185 -2.19 -13.00 -28.81
N GLY A 186 -3.44 -12.82 -29.24
CA GLY A 186 -4.33 -13.93 -29.49
C GLY A 186 -5.73 -13.50 -29.92
N ARG A 187 -6.58 -14.49 -30.24
CA ARG A 187 -7.93 -14.28 -30.76
C ARG A 187 -8.99 -14.97 -29.90
N GLY A 188 -10.12 -14.27 -29.70
CA GLY A 188 -11.30 -14.73 -28.94
C GLY A 188 -12.42 -15.32 -29.81
N GLY A 189 -13.59 -15.55 -29.21
CA GLY A 189 -14.76 -16.22 -29.80
C GLY A 189 -15.78 -15.31 -30.51
N ASP A 190 -15.35 -14.20 -31.13
CA ASP A 190 -16.23 -13.13 -31.63
C ASP A 190 -17.06 -12.45 -30.51
N ASN A 191 -16.36 -11.96 -29.49
CA ASN A 191 -16.92 -11.26 -28.34
C ASN A 191 -17.13 -9.76 -28.65
N HIS A 192 -17.72 -9.01 -27.72
CA HIS A 192 -17.88 -7.55 -27.83
C HIS A 192 -16.75 -6.78 -27.12
N GLY A 193 -16.57 -7.02 -25.81
CA GLY A 193 -15.52 -6.47 -24.94
C GLY A 193 -15.08 -7.51 -23.91
N GLY A 194 -14.10 -7.18 -23.06
CA GLY A 194 -13.62 -8.13 -22.06
C GLY A 194 -12.41 -7.82 -21.20
N ILE A 195 -11.53 -6.89 -21.60
CA ILE A 195 -10.25 -6.68 -20.91
C ILE A 195 -10.29 -5.50 -19.94
N ALA A 196 -11.23 -4.57 -20.13
CA ALA A 196 -11.34 -3.39 -19.28
C ALA A 196 -12.18 -3.69 -18.01
N PRO A 197 -11.92 -2.98 -16.88
CA PRO A 197 -10.89 -1.96 -16.70
C PRO A 197 -9.51 -2.51 -16.26
N ARG A 198 -9.44 -3.70 -15.66
CA ARG A 198 -8.20 -4.26 -15.09
C ARG A 198 -8.06 -5.76 -15.35
N GLY A 199 -8.39 -6.22 -16.57
CA GLY A 199 -8.32 -7.62 -17.00
C GLY A 199 -6.91 -8.15 -17.27
N VAL A 200 -5.90 -7.67 -16.54
CA VAL A 200 -4.49 -8.04 -16.69
C VAL A 200 -3.90 -8.35 -15.31
N GLY A 201 -3.19 -9.47 -15.17
CA GLY A 201 -2.58 -9.90 -13.92
C GLY A 201 -2.01 -11.32 -13.98
N ASP A 202 -1.10 -11.65 -13.06
CA ASP A 202 -0.42 -12.96 -13.00
C ASP A 202 -1.38 -14.05 -12.49
N LEU A 203 -1.92 -14.89 -13.39
CA LEU A 203 -2.92 -15.91 -13.07
C LEU A 203 -2.28 -17.28 -12.74
N ASP A 204 -1.04 -17.53 -13.15
CA ASP A 204 -0.38 -18.82 -12.95
C ASP A 204 0.82 -18.80 -11.98
N ARG A 205 1.13 -17.62 -11.44
CA ARG A 205 2.21 -17.33 -10.48
C ARG A 205 3.62 -17.50 -11.04
N ASP A 206 3.82 -17.31 -12.34
CA ASP A 206 5.15 -17.28 -12.93
C ASP A 206 5.83 -15.89 -12.84
N GLY A 207 5.05 -14.85 -12.52
CA GLY A 207 5.50 -13.48 -12.32
C GLY A 207 5.35 -12.58 -13.56
N ASP A 208 4.83 -13.12 -14.67
CA ASP A 208 4.50 -12.37 -15.88
C ASP A 208 2.98 -12.07 -15.90
N LEU A 209 2.57 -10.93 -16.48
CA LEU A 209 1.17 -10.51 -16.45
C LEU A 209 0.35 -11.16 -17.58
N ASP A 210 -0.69 -11.90 -17.22
CA ASP A 210 -1.62 -12.57 -18.14
C ASP A 210 -2.83 -11.69 -18.47
N ILE A 211 -3.58 -12.06 -19.50
CA ILE A 211 -4.74 -11.29 -19.98
C ILE A 211 -5.99 -12.15 -20.03
N VAL A 212 -7.11 -11.66 -19.48
CA VAL A 212 -8.41 -12.33 -19.54
C VAL A 212 -9.36 -11.67 -20.55
N ILE A 213 -10.08 -12.49 -21.30
CA ILE A 213 -11.24 -12.13 -22.13
C ILE A 213 -12.40 -13.09 -21.85
N PRO A 214 -13.61 -12.89 -22.38
CA PRO A 214 -14.63 -13.92 -22.33
C PRO A 214 -14.10 -15.23 -22.91
N GLU A 215 -14.40 -16.33 -22.22
CA GLU A 215 -14.02 -17.72 -22.55
C GLU A 215 -12.55 -18.09 -22.35
N TYR A 216 -11.62 -17.14 -22.54
CA TYR A 216 -10.18 -17.43 -22.55
C TYR A 216 -9.35 -16.51 -21.67
N TRP A 217 -8.23 -17.03 -21.18
CA TRP A 217 -7.10 -16.23 -20.73
C TRP A 217 -5.85 -16.58 -21.53
N PHE A 218 -4.96 -15.61 -21.71
CA PHE A 218 -3.73 -15.75 -22.47
C PHE A 218 -2.54 -15.64 -21.51
N GLU A 219 -1.75 -16.71 -21.47
CA GLU A 219 -0.53 -16.81 -20.67
C GLU A 219 0.59 -16.01 -21.34
N ASN A 220 1.21 -15.12 -20.57
CA ASN A 220 2.36 -14.36 -21.04
C ASN A 220 3.59 -15.29 -21.09
N PRO A 221 4.27 -15.47 -22.24
CA PRO A 221 5.44 -16.34 -22.32
C PRO A 221 6.70 -15.72 -21.65
N GLY A 222 6.56 -14.54 -21.03
CA GLY A 222 7.61 -13.80 -20.38
C GLY A 222 8.68 -13.36 -21.37
N LYS A 223 9.95 -13.45 -20.95
CA LYS A 223 11.11 -13.12 -21.81
C LYS A 223 11.31 -14.11 -22.97
N ALA A 224 10.60 -15.22 -23.01
CA ALA A 224 10.67 -16.14 -24.13
C ALA A 224 9.86 -15.56 -25.30
N GLU A 225 10.53 -15.20 -26.40
CA GLU A 225 9.82 -14.84 -27.63
C GLU A 225 8.93 -16.02 -28.07
N GLY A 226 7.63 -15.81 -28.25
CA GLY A 226 6.71 -16.90 -28.57
C GLY A 226 5.25 -16.50 -28.66
N ALA A 227 4.41 -17.47 -29.04
CA ALA A 227 2.96 -17.32 -29.01
C ALA A 227 2.45 -17.44 -27.57
N TRP A 228 1.46 -16.63 -27.20
CA TRP A 228 0.81 -16.68 -25.90
C TRP A 228 -0.08 -17.93 -25.82
N PRO A 229 0.20 -18.89 -24.91
CA PRO A 229 -0.69 -20.03 -24.70
C PRO A 229 -2.10 -19.55 -24.32
N ARG A 230 -3.11 -20.17 -24.91
CA ARG A 230 -4.51 -19.85 -24.65
C ARG A 230 -5.13 -20.94 -23.80
N HIS A 231 -5.81 -20.53 -22.74
CA HIS A 231 -6.46 -21.40 -21.77
C HIS A 231 -7.92 -21.04 -21.60
N GLU A 232 -8.73 -22.03 -21.24
CA GLU A 232 -10.14 -21.81 -20.89
C GLU A 232 -10.27 -21.54 -19.39
N TRP A 233 -11.21 -20.68 -19.01
CA TRP A 233 -11.62 -20.47 -17.61
C TRP A 233 -13.14 -20.61 -17.52
N PRO A 234 -13.73 -20.82 -16.32
CA PRO A 234 -15.16 -21.05 -16.20
C PRO A 234 -15.94 -19.74 -16.35
N TYR A 235 -15.90 -19.13 -17.53
CA TYR A 235 -16.79 -18.06 -17.92
C TYR A 235 -18.24 -18.57 -17.96
N LEU A 236 -19.19 -17.71 -17.58
CA LEU A 236 -20.62 -17.97 -17.70
C LEU A 236 -21.30 -16.76 -18.35
N GLY A 237 -21.54 -16.83 -19.64
CA GLY A 237 -22.23 -15.76 -20.36
C GLY A 237 -23.75 -15.80 -20.24
N VAL A 238 -24.37 -14.67 -20.54
CA VAL A 238 -25.82 -14.52 -20.69
C VAL A 238 -26.27 -15.06 -22.06
N GLU A 239 -27.23 -15.99 -22.06
CA GLU A 239 -27.79 -16.54 -23.29
C GLU A 239 -28.54 -15.44 -24.08
N ASN A 240 -28.29 -15.34 -25.39
CA ASN A 240 -28.89 -14.31 -26.26
C ASN A 240 -28.61 -12.86 -25.81
N ALA A 241 -27.49 -12.63 -25.13
CA ALA A 241 -26.98 -11.30 -24.81
C ALA A 241 -26.99 -10.37 -26.03
N SER A 242 -27.22 -9.07 -25.80
CA SER A 242 -27.42 -8.07 -26.85
C SER A 242 -26.29 -8.11 -27.88
N TYR A 243 -25.04 -7.99 -27.42
CA TYR A 243 -23.87 -8.02 -28.31
C TYR A 243 -23.07 -9.34 -28.27
N GLY A 244 -23.64 -10.41 -27.71
CA GLY A 244 -22.90 -11.66 -27.46
C GLY A 244 -22.09 -11.59 -26.16
N PRO A 245 -21.07 -12.44 -25.98
CA PRO A 245 -20.20 -12.40 -24.81
C PRO A 245 -19.51 -11.05 -24.65
N SER A 246 -19.71 -10.40 -23.50
CA SER A 246 -19.06 -9.14 -23.12
C SER A 246 -18.93 -9.11 -21.61
N ILE A 247 -17.75 -8.74 -21.10
CA ILE A 247 -17.53 -8.59 -19.66
C ILE A 247 -16.76 -7.30 -19.35
N ARG A 248 -16.95 -6.79 -18.14
CA ARG A 248 -15.93 -6.01 -17.44
C ARG A 248 -15.15 -6.96 -16.54
N SER A 249 -13.84 -6.82 -16.47
CA SER A 249 -12.98 -7.75 -15.75
C SER A 249 -11.91 -7.07 -14.89
N TRP A 250 -11.57 -7.74 -13.79
CA TRP A 250 -10.55 -7.32 -12.84
C TRP A 250 -9.78 -8.54 -12.34
N ILE A 251 -8.45 -8.50 -12.41
CA ILE A 251 -7.57 -9.56 -11.90
C ILE A 251 -6.92 -9.09 -10.59
N VAL A 252 -7.22 -9.77 -9.48
CA VAL A 252 -6.74 -9.39 -8.13
C VAL A 252 -6.87 -10.55 -7.15
N ASP A 253 -6.00 -10.65 -6.16
CA ASP A 253 -6.14 -11.55 -5.02
C ASP A 253 -7.26 -11.06 -4.08
N LEU A 254 -8.49 -11.54 -4.31
CA LEU A 254 -9.68 -11.06 -3.62
C LEU A 254 -9.84 -11.67 -2.22
N ASP A 255 -9.32 -12.88 -1.99
CA ASP A 255 -9.43 -13.60 -0.72
C ASP A 255 -8.13 -13.64 0.12
N GLY A 256 -7.05 -13.04 -0.39
CA GLY A 256 -5.78 -12.91 0.31
C GLY A 256 -4.97 -14.20 0.37
N ASP A 257 -5.25 -15.18 -0.51
CA ASP A 257 -4.53 -16.46 -0.56
C ASP A 257 -3.21 -16.41 -1.36
N GLY A 258 -2.93 -15.24 -1.95
CA GLY A 258 -1.77 -14.92 -2.77
C GLY A 258 -1.91 -15.29 -4.25
N ARG A 259 -3.05 -15.85 -4.70
CA ARG A 259 -3.34 -16.09 -6.13
C ARG A 259 -4.26 -14.98 -6.60
N ASN A 260 -4.00 -14.46 -7.79
CA ASN A 260 -4.97 -13.56 -8.40
C ASN A 260 -6.20 -14.35 -8.85
N ASP A 261 -7.36 -13.83 -8.50
CA ASP A 261 -8.68 -14.26 -8.94
C ASP A 261 -9.18 -13.43 -10.12
N ILE A 262 -10.26 -13.87 -10.75
CA ILE A 262 -10.98 -13.09 -11.76
C ILE A 262 -12.30 -12.62 -11.15
N VAL A 263 -12.49 -11.31 -11.07
CA VAL A 263 -13.80 -10.69 -10.83
C VAL A 263 -14.32 -10.20 -12.17
N TYR A 264 -15.57 -10.55 -12.51
CA TYR A 264 -16.18 -10.04 -13.74
C TYR A 264 -17.66 -9.75 -13.59
N SER A 265 -18.16 -8.82 -14.41
CA SER A 265 -19.58 -8.63 -14.64
C SER A 265 -19.92 -8.82 -16.10
N ASP A 266 -21.06 -9.43 -16.41
CA ASP A 266 -21.62 -9.37 -17.76
C ASP A 266 -21.92 -7.91 -18.11
N CYS A 267 -21.53 -7.45 -19.30
CA CYS A 267 -21.85 -6.10 -19.77
C CYS A 267 -22.50 -6.07 -21.14
N ASP A 268 -22.95 -4.88 -21.56
CA ASP A 268 -23.65 -4.67 -22.85
C ASP A 268 -24.87 -5.58 -23.04
N THR A 269 -25.50 -5.98 -21.95
CA THR A 269 -26.66 -6.86 -21.93
C THR A 269 -27.48 -6.62 -20.67
N GLY A 270 -28.77 -6.89 -20.75
CA GLY A 270 -29.60 -7.12 -19.57
C GLY A 270 -29.40 -8.53 -19.04
N LEU A 271 -29.97 -8.79 -17.87
CA LEU A 271 -29.78 -10.01 -17.09
C LEU A 271 -28.35 -10.21 -16.57
N SER A 272 -27.58 -9.14 -16.44
CA SER A 272 -26.19 -9.19 -16.00
C SER A 272 -26.05 -9.56 -14.53
N HIS A 273 -24.93 -10.22 -14.23
CA HIS A 273 -24.50 -10.57 -12.90
C HIS A 273 -23.04 -10.19 -12.66
N VAL A 274 -22.66 -10.17 -11.38
CA VAL A 274 -21.26 -10.07 -10.95
C VAL A 274 -20.82 -11.41 -10.39
N TYR A 275 -19.60 -11.81 -10.74
CA TYR A 275 -19.02 -13.09 -10.36
C TYR A 275 -17.62 -12.88 -9.78
N TRP A 276 -17.30 -13.74 -8.82
CA TRP A 276 -15.95 -13.98 -8.36
C TRP A 276 -15.54 -15.40 -8.78
N VAL A 277 -14.42 -15.51 -9.48
CA VAL A 277 -13.82 -16.78 -9.91
C VAL A 277 -12.51 -16.96 -9.17
N ARG A 278 -12.58 -17.75 -8.10
CA ARG A 278 -11.43 -18.04 -7.27
C ARG A 278 -10.45 -18.94 -8.01
N ASN A 279 -9.19 -18.54 -8.03
CA ASN A 279 -8.06 -19.31 -8.54
C ASN A 279 -7.55 -20.29 -7.47
N GLN A 280 -7.54 -21.58 -7.79
CA GLN A 280 -7.03 -22.64 -6.90
C GLN A 280 -5.69 -23.21 -7.39
N GLY A 281 -5.12 -22.63 -8.43
CA GLY A 281 -3.94 -23.10 -9.17
C GLY A 281 -4.23 -23.10 -10.67
N LYS A 282 -3.16 -23.17 -11.49
CA LYS A 282 -3.25 -23.14 -12.96
C LYS A 282 -4.38 -24.04 -13.49
N ASP A 283 -5.32 -23.42 -14.21
CA ASP A 283 -6.53 -24.01 -14.79
C ASP A 283 -7.52 -24.67 -13.81
N SER A 284 -7.44 -24.33 -12.51
CA SER A 284 -8.32 -24.83 -11.46
C SER A 284 -9.07 -23.67 -10.80
N TRP A 285 -10.41 -23.66 -10.94
CA TRP A 285 -11.22 -22.50 -10.64
C TRP A 285 -12.47 -22.84 -9.81
N ASP A 286 -12.91 -21.96 -8.91
CA ASP A 286 -14.23 -21.98 -8.26
C ASP A 286 -15.00 -20.69 -8.54
N ARG A 287 -16.02 -20.77 -9.41
CA ARG A 287 -16.87 -19.62 -9.76
C ARG A 287 -18.05 -19.49 -8.81
N ARG A 288 -18.24 -18.29 -8.29
CA ARG A 288 -19.40 -17.90 -7.47
C ARG A 288 -20.05 -16.66 -8.04
N ARG A 289 -21.38 -16.72 -8.16
CA ARG A 289 -22.19 -15.55 -8.45
C ARG A 289 -22.43 -14.77 -7.15
N LEU A 290 -22.25 -13.46 -7.20
CA LEU A 290 -22.55 -12.59 -6.06
C LEU A 290 -24.07 -12.40 -5.93
N PRO A 291 -24.59 -12.15 -4.71
CA PRO A 291 -26.02 -11.90 -4.52
C PRO A 291 -26.50 -10.72 -5.35
N ASP A 292 -27.66 -10.83 -6.00
CA ASP A 292 -28.23 -9.72 -6.75
C ASP A 292 -28.51 -8.51 -5.81
N PRO A 293 -28.34 -7.28 -6.31
CA PRO A 293 -28.61 -6.08 -5.52
C PRO A 293 -30.09 -5.96 -5.15
N PRO A 294 -30.40 -5.40 -3.97
CA PRO A 294 -31.78 -5.15 -3.57
C PRO A 294 -32.46 -4.19 -4.55
N THR A 295 -33.76 -4.39 -4.76
CA THR A 295 -34.59 -3.57 -5.63
C THR A 295 -35.49 -2.66 -4.81
N ALA A 296 -35.66 -1.40 -5.25
CA ALA A 296 -36.57 -0.46 -4.62
C ALA A 296 -38.03 -0.74 -5.02
N PRO A 297 -39.03 -0.23 -4.26
CA PRO A 297 -40.43 -0.34 -4.67
C PRO A 297 -40.67 0.30 -6.05
N GLY A 298 -41.03 -0.52 -7.03
CA GLY A 298 -41.27 -0.10 -8.41
C GLY A 298 -40.24 -0.65 -9.41
N ASP A 299 -39.10 -1.14 -8.91
CA ASP A 299 -38.07 -1.78 -9.73
C ASP A 299 -38.47 -3.21 -10.11
N VAL A 300 -37.83 -3.72 -11.16
CA VAL A 300 -37.96 -5.12 -11.57
C VAL A 300 -37.07 -6.00 -10.67
N PRO A 301 -37.62 -7.02 -9.98
CA PRO A 301 -36.84 -7.95 -9.17
C PRO A 301 -35.85 -8.79 -9.99
N GLY A 302 -34.60 -8.85 -9.55
CA GLY A 302 -33.58 -9.77 -10.05
C GLY A 302 -32.88 -9.33 -11.35
N THR A 303 -31.56 -9.55 -11.39
CA THR A 303 -30.60 -9.25 -12.48
C THR A 303 -30.42 -7.75 -12.84
N GLY A 304 -29.24 -7.38 -13.35
CA GLY A 304 -28.89 -5.98 -13.67
C GLY A 304 -28.53 -5.73 -15.14
N SER A 305 -27.92 -4.58 -15.41
CA SER A 305 -27.33 -4.18 -16.70
C SER A 305 -25.92 -3.59 -16.49
N PHE A 306 -25.05 -4.30 -15.78
CA PHE A 306 -23.74 -3.79 -15.37
C PHE A 306 -22.84 -3.41 -16.55
N HIS A 307 -22.11 -2.30 -16.47
CA HIS A 307 -21.06 -1.93 -17.43
C HIS A 307 -19.83 -1.28 -16.75
N SER A 308 -19.86 -1.12 -15.43
CA SER A 308 -18.71 -0.68 -14.66
C SER A 308 -18.27 -1.74 -13.65
N LEU A 309 -16.98 -1.79 -13.35
CA LEU A 309 -16.41 -2.69 -12.34
C LEU A 309 -15.25 -2.00 -11.64
N GLY A 310 -15.22 -2.05 -10.31
CA GLY A 310 -14.13 -1.57 -9.47
C GLY A 310 -13.88 -2.54 -8.32
N VAL A 311 -12.63 -2.73 -7.89
CA VAL A 311 -12.30 -3.54 -6.71
C VAL A 311 -11.34 -2.78 -5.80
N ALA A 312 -11.79 -2.44 -4.59
CA ALA A 312 -11.03 -1.69 -3.59
C ALA A 312 -11.68 -1.75 -2.20
N ASP A 313 -10.98 -1.32 -1.15
CA ASP A 313 -11.55 -1.15 0.20
C ASP A 313 -12.32 0.19 0.31
N LEU A 314 -13.63 0.14 0.05
CA LEU A 314 -14.49 1.32 -0.07
C LEU A 314 -15.11 1.75 1.26
N ASP A 315 -15.15 0.87 2.27
CA ASP A 315 -15.67 1.19 3.60
C ASP A 315 -14.60 1.37 4.70
N GLY A 316 -13.36 0.97 4.40
CA GLY A 316 -12.16 1.19 5.21
C GLY A 316 -11.93 0.12 6.26
N ASP A 317 -12.57 -1.05 6.10
CA ASP A 317 -12.45 -2.15 7.04
C ASP A 317 -11.20 -3.03 6.78
N GLY A 318 -10.46 -2.76 5.70
CA GLY A 318 -9.26 -3.47 5.27
C GLY A 318 -9.53 -4.67 4.35
N ASN A 319 -10.78 -4.93 3.98
CA ASN A 319 -11.17 -5.97 3.02
C ASN A 319 -11.51 -5.36 1.66
N LEU A 320 -11.30 -6.12 0.60
CA LEU A 320 -11.66 -5.67 -0.75
C LEU A 320 -13.18 -5.78 -0.97
N ASP A 321 -13.77 -4.68 -1.42
CA ASP A 321 -15.14 -4.56 -1.90
C ASP A 321 -15.18 -4.55 -3.43
N ILE A 322 -16.37 -4.77 -3.98
CA ILE A 322 -16.60 -4.73 -5.44
C ILE A 322 -17.64 -3.67 -5.76
N LEU A 323 -17.28 -2.67 -6.55
CA LEU A 323 -18.20 -1.73 -7.20
C LEU A 323 -18.65 -2.31 -8.55
N ALA A 324 -19.95 -2.30 -8.82
CA ALA A 324 -20.45 -2.42 -10.18
C ALA A 324 -21.62 -1.46 -10.42
N GLY A 325 -21.66 -0.91 -11.62
CA GLY A 325 -22.62 0.11 -12.03
C GLY A 325 -23.48 -0.37 -13.19
N GLU A 326 -24.80 -0.18 -13.08
CA GLU A 326 -25.74 -0.49 -14.16
C GLU A 326 -25.78 0.64 -15.20
N GLN A 327 -25.60 0.29 -16.46
CA GLN A 327 -25.73 1.24 -17.55
C GLN A 327 -27.17 1.68 -17.72
N GLU A 328 -27.31 2.93 -18.12
CA GLU A 328 -28.55 3.66 -18.31
C GLU A 328 -29.16 3.47 -19.71
N ASP A 329 -28.44 2.92 -20.68
CA ASP A 329 -28.85 2.90 -22.09
C ASP A 329 -30.23 2.22 -22.29
N PRO A 330 -31.28 2.97 -22.70
CA PRO A 330 -32.63 2.44 -22.88
C PRO A 330 -32.78 1.64 -24.18
N ASP A 331 -31.72 1.45 -24.97
CA ASP A 331 -31.78 0.81 -26.28
C ASP A 331 -32.38 -0.61 -26.22
N THR A 332 -33.60 -0.72 -26.77
CA THR A 332 -34.36 -1.98 -26.87
C THR A 332 -34.35 -2.56 -28.28
N TYR A 333 -33.66 -1.95 -29.24
CA TYR A 333 -33.74 -2.34 -30.64
C TYR A 333 -33.20 -3.76 -30.92
N MET A 334 -32.29 -4.26 -30.07
CA MET A 334 -31.75 -5.62 -30.16
C MET A 334 -32.83 -6.69 -29.94
N GLU A 335 -33.93 -6.37 -29.25
CA GLU A 335 -35.08 -7.27 -29.08
C GLU A 335 -35.71 -7.66 -30.42
N SER A 336 -35.70 -6.77 -31.41
CA SER A 336 -36.24 -7.07 -32.75
C SER A 336 -35.47 -8.18 -33.47
N GLY A 337 -34.20 -8.40 -33.10
CA GLY A 337 -33.34 -9.48 -33.58
C GLY A 337 -33.40 -10.75 -32.73
N GLY A 338 -34.29 -10.81 -31.73
CA GLY A 338 -34.41 -11.95 -30.79
C GLY A 338 -33.33 -11.96 -29.69
N LYS A 339 -32.63 -10.85 -29.48
CA LYS A 339 -31.66 -10.67 -28.39
C LYS A 339 -32.33 -10.03 -27.17
N ILE A 340 -31.66 -10.10 -26.02
CA ILE A 340 -32.09 -9.39 -24.81
C ILE A 340 -31.79 -7.90 -24.97
N ALA A 341 -32.58 -7.02 -24.36
CA ALA A 341 -32.29 -5.58 -24.29
C ALA A 341 -31.07 -5.30 -23.41
N MET A 342 -30.31 -4.25 -23.71
CA MET A 342 -29.14 -3.82 -22.93
C MET A 342 -29.50 -3.44 -21.49
N LYS A 343 -30.65 -2.80 -21.31
CA LYS A 343 -31.25 -2.52 -20.00
C LYS A 343 -32.63 -3.18 -19.91
N PRO A 344 -32.90 -4.02 -18.90
CA PRO A 344 -34.23 -4.58 -18.68
C PRO A 344 -35.29 -3.47 -18.55
N ARG A 345 -36.45 -3.66 -19.19
CA ARG A 345 -37.55 -2.67 -19.17
C ARG A 345 -38.01 -2.40 -17.73
N GLY A 346 -37.92 -1.15 -17.29
CA GLY A 346 -38.34 -0.74 -15.95
C GLY A 346 -37.28 -0.96 -14.86
N LEU A 347 -36.08 -1.44 -15.21
CA LEU A 347 -34.93 -1.35 -14.32
C LEU A 347 -34.51 0.12 -14.22
N LYS A 348 -34.43 0.60 -12.98
CA LYS A 348 -33.73 1.83 -12.64
C LYS A 348 -32.27 1.48 -12.39
N GLU A 349 -31.37 2.08 -13.13
CA GLU A 349 -29.94 1.81 -12.97
C GLU A 349 -29.44 2.19 -11.56
N ARG A 350 -28.47 1.42 -11.07
CA ARG A 350 -27.91 1.55 -9.73
C ARG A 350 -26.39 1.50 -9.77
N GLY A 351 -25.80 2.32 -8.90
CA GLY A 351 -24.45 2.11 -8.40
C GLY A 351 -24.52 1.17 -7.21
N VAL A 352 -23.78 0.06 -7.27
CA VAL A 352 -23.84 -1.00 -6.27
C VAL A 352 -22.44 -1.34 -5.78
N ILE A 353 -22.27 -1.39 -4.46
CA ILE A 353 -21.06 -1.89 -3.80
C ILE A 353 -21.40 -3.20 -3.09
N TRP A 354 -20.64 -4.25 -3.35
CA TRP A 354 -20.66 -5.48 -2.59
C TRP A 354 -19.58 -5.42 -1.52
N LEU A 355 -20.01 -5.25 -0.28
CA LEU A 355 -19.10 -5.19 0.87
C LEU A 355 -18.57 -6.59 1.20
N GLY A 356 -17.25 -6.73 1.21
CA GLY A 356 -16.53 -7.99 1.40
C GLY A 356 -16.22 -8.27 2.87
N SER A 357 -16.50 -9.49 3.33
CA SER A 357 -16.19 -9.86 4.73
C SER A 357 -14.72 -10.20 5.01
N GLY A 358 -13.87 -10.21 3.98
CA GLY A 358 -12.48 -10.68 4.06
C GLY A 358 -12.30 -12.19 4.31
N GLY A 359 -11.02 -12.58 4.40
CA GLY A 359 -10.54 -13.94 4.68
C GLY A 359 -10.60 -14.90 3.48
N ASP A 360 -10.19 -16.16 3.66
CA ASP A 360 -10.08 -17.20 2.60
C ASP A 360 -11.39 -17.48 1.82
N ARG A 361 -12.55 -17.03 2.30
CA ARG A 361 -13.85 -17.22 1.64
C ARG A 361 -14.78 -16.03 1.93
N PRO A 362 -14.50 -14.84 1.39
CA PRO A 362 -15.29 -13.66 1.68
C PRO A 362 -16.75 -13.88 1.27
N GLN A 363 -17.64 -13.33 2.09
CA GLN A 363 -19.04 -13.14 1.76
C GLN A 363 -19.24 -11.72 1.28
N PHE A 364 -20.07 -11.56 0.25
CA PHE A 364 -20.33 -10.27 -0.37
C PHE A 364 -21.77 -9.85 -0.14
N ARG A 365 -21.95 -8.67 0.44
CA ARG A 365 -23.27 -8.09 0.71
C ARG A 365 -23.51 -6.84 -0.14
N PRO A 366 -24.48 -6.84 -1.07
CA PRO A 366 -24.75 -5.67 -1.89
C PRO A 366 -25.35 -4.51 -1.09
N VAL A 367 -24.90 -3.31 -1.40
CA VAL A 367 -25.38 -2.01 -0.95
C VAL A 367 -25.58 -1.14 -2.19
N VAL A 368 -26.80 -0.64 -2.37
CA VAL A 368 -27.11 0.32 -3.43
C VAL A 368 -26.77 1.71 -2.90
N ILE A 369 -25.82 2.40 -3.53
CA ILE A 369 -25.39 3.75 -3.12
C ILE A 369 -26.18 4.85 -3.85
N HIS A 370 -26.74 4.53 -5.01
CA HIS A 370 -27.57 5.43 -5.80
C HIS A 370 -28.55 4.62 -6.66
N THR A 371 -29.71 5.20 -6.98
CA THR A 371 -30.70 4.60 -7.89
C THR A 371 -31.27 5.67 -8.80
N ASP A 372 -31.39 5.36 -10.10
CA ASP A 372 -32.06 6.16 -11.13
C ASP A 372 -31.39 7.51 -11.38
N ASN A 373 -30.46 7.56 -12.33
CA ASN A 373 -29.68 8.73 -12.73
C ASN A 373 -28.87 9.39 -11.58
N PRO A 374 -27.52 9.39 -11.58
CA PRO A 374 -26.65 9.21 -12.74
C PRO A 374 -26.62 7.81 -13.36
N GLY A 375 -26.28 7.74 -14.65
CA GLY A 375 -25.92 6.50 -15.32
C GLY A 375 -24.50 6.04 -14.96
N TRP A 376 -24.29 4.72 -15.00
CA TRP A 376 -23.07 4.05 -14.53
C TRP A 376 -22.39 3.25 -15.63
N HIS A 377 -22.46 3.72 -16.88
CA HIS A 377 -21.85 3.02 -18.00
C HIS A 377 -20.32 2.88 -17.85
N ASP A 378 -19.64 3.86 -17.27
CA ASP A 378 -18.23 3.73 -16.89
C ASP A 378 -18.04 4.37 -15.52
N ALA A 379 -17.23 3.75 -14.68
CA ALA A 379 -16.87 4.23 -13.37
C ALA A 379 -15.40 3.93 -13.10
N GLU A 380 -14.71 4.91 -12.53
CA GLU A 380 -13.33 4.79 -12.07
C GLU A 380 -13.25 5.18 -10.59
N LEU A 381 -12.28 4.56 -9.90
CA LEU A 381 -12.01 4.78 -8.48
C LEU A 381 -10.73 5.59 -8.31
N GLY A 382 -10.73 6.56 -7.41
CA GLY A 382 -9.54 7.35 -7.06
C GLY A 382 -9.81 8.26 -5.88
N ASP A 383 -8.75 8.72 -5.20
CA ASP A 383 -8.84 9.73 -4.14
C ASP A 383 -8.94 11.11 -4.78
N VAL A 384 -10.16 11.49 -5.18
CA VAL A 384 -10.40 12.63 -6.07
C VAL A 384 -10.25 13.96 -5.33
N ASP A 385 -10.58 14.02 -4.04
CA ASP A 385 -10.43 15.22 -3.22
C ASP A 385 -9.16 15.27 -2.35
N GLY A 386 -8.37 14.20 -2.35
CA GLY A 386 -7.09 14.11 -1.64
C GLY A 386 -7.24 13.89 -0.13
N ASP A 387 -8.40 13.41 0.33
CA ASP A 387 -8.68 13.20 1.75
C ASP A 387 -8.20 11.82 2.28
N GLY A 388 -7.73 10.96 1.37
CA GLY A 388 -7.17 9.64 1.68
C GLY A 388 -8.17 8.50 1.58
N ASP A 389 -9.41 8.76 1.18
CA ASP A 389 -10.36 7.72 0.77
C ASP A 389 -10.61 7.64 -0.73
N LEU A 390 -11.27 6.57 -1.17
CA LEU A 390 -11.51 6.33 -2.59
C LEU A 390 -12.92 6.78 -2.93
N ASP A 391 -12.98 7.69 -3.89
CA ASP A 391 -14.16 8.23 -4.51
C ASP A 391 -14.52 7.50 -5.80
N ILE A 392 -15.66 7.89 -6.39
CA ILE A 392 -16.15 7.36 -7.67
C ILE A 392 -16.39 8.49 -8.65
N VAL A 393 -15.86 8.36 -9.87
CA VAL A 393 -16.20 9.22 -11.01
C VAL A 393 -16.89 8.38 -12.08
N THR A 394 -18.00 8.87 -12.64
CA THR A 394 -18.74 8.15 -13.69
C THR A 394 -19.07 9.01 -14.90
N LYS A 395 -19.36 8.31 -16.00
CA LYS A 395 -19.98 8.89 -17.20
C LYS A 395 -21.01 7.97 -17.80
N ILE A 396 -21.91 8.59 -18.56
CA ILE A 396 -22.93 7.90 -19.33
C ILE A 396 -22.48 7.69 -20.78
N TRP A 397 -22.98 6.64 -21.42
CA TRP A 397 -22.78 6.37 -22.84
C TRP A 397 -23.89 6.95 -23.70
N ASN A 398 -25.12 6.68 -23.29
CA ASN A 398 -26.34 7.17 -23.90
C ASN A 398 -27.20 7.81 -22.82
N LYS A 399 -27.95 8.87 -23.13
CA LYS A 399 -28.79 9.51 -22.12
C LYS A 399 -30.14 8.81 -22.03
N ASP A 400 -30.54 8.40 -20.82
CA ASP A 400 -31.93 8.04 -20.49
C ASP A 400 -32.71 9.24 -19.90
N GLY A 401 -32.15 10.44 -20.06
CA GLY A 401 -32.68 11.70 -19.53
C GLY A 401 -32.54 12.88 -20.49
N VAL A 402 -32.49 14.08 -19.94
CA VAL A 402 -32.49 15.33 -20.72
C VAL A 402 -31.15 15.60 -21.41
N ALA A 403 -30.04 15.20 -20.80
CA ALA A 403 -28.68 15.58 -21.19
C ALA A 403 -27.67 14.44 -21.02
N TYR A 404 -26.51 14.60 -21.67
CA TYR A 404 -25.32 13.80 -21.36
C TYR A 404 -24.62 14.41 -20.16
N HIS A 405 -24.11 13.60 -19.25
CA HIS A 405 -23.47 14.10 -18.05
C HIS A 405 -22.34 13.18 -17.55
N ALA A 406 -21.53 13.73 -16.66
CA ALA A 406 -20.53 13.01 -15.87
C ALA A 406 -20.64 13.46 -14.42
N ASP A 407 -20.33 12.56 -13.50
CA ASP A 407 -20.67 12.69 -12.10
C ASP A 407 -19.54 12.22 -11.20
N TYR A 408 -19.58 12.72 -9.98
CA TYR A 408 -18.59 12.50 -8.94
C TYR A 408 -19.32 12.13 -7.64
N TRP A 409 -18.87 11.09 -6.95
CA TRP A 409 -19.35 10.75 -5.62
C TRP A 409 -18.17 10.77 -4.67
N ARG A 410 -18.20 11.74 -3.77
CA ARG A 410 -17.29 11.75 -2.64
C ARG A 410 -17.70 10.68 -1.64
N ASN A 411 -16.75 9.91 -1.16
CA ASN A 411 -16.94 8.93 -0.11
C ASN A 411 -16.97 9.63 1.26
N ASP A 412 -18.17 9.91 1.74
CA ASP A 412 -18.36 10.44 3.10
C ASP A 412 -18.50 9.30 4.13
N THR A 413 -18.25 8.05 3.75
CA THR A 413 -18.48 6.90 4.62
C THR A 413 -17.63 7.15 5.84
N PRO A 414 -18.22 7.23 7.05
CA PRO A 414 -17.43 7.39 8.24
C PRO A 414 -16.52 6.18 8.27
N ARG A 415 -15.26 6.39 7.89
CA ARG A 415 -14.26 5.36 8.00
C ARG A 415 -14.41 4.93 9.44
N GLN A 416 -14.57 3.63 9.64
CA GLN A 416 -13.95 3.12 10.82
C GLN A 416 -12.45 3.41 10.61
N ARG A 417 -12.01 4.65 10.91
CA ARG A 417 -11.09 4.79 12.02
C ARG A 417 -11.79 3.97 13.07
N ALA A 418 -11.47 2.68 13.10
CA ALA A 418 -11.64 1.93 14.30
C ALA A 418 -11.13 2.93 15.34
N GLU A 419 -11.93 3.25 16.35
CA GLU A 419 -11.28 3.50 17.63
C GLU A 419 -10.44 2.24 17.79
N ALA A 420 -9.20 2.29 17.29
CA ALA A 420 -8.51 1.09 16.84
C ALA A 420 -8.40 0.29 18.10
N ALA A 421 -9.14 -0.83 18.17
CA ALA A 421 -9.45 -1.50 19.42
C ALA A 421 -8.18 -1.49 20.26
N SER A 422 -8.12 -0.59 21.23
CA SER A 422 -6.82 -0.21 21.76
C SER A 422 -6.45 -1.30 22.73
N PHE A 423 -5.34 -1.98 22.50
CA PHE A 423 -4.87 -2.94 23.47
C PHE A 423 -4.36 -2.18 24.68
N ARG A 424 -5.12 -2.22 25.78
CA ARG A 424 -4.77 -1.58 27.04
C ARG A 424 -4.32 -2.65 28.01
N PHE A 425 -3.08 -2.55 28.46
CA PHE A 425 -2.46 -3.48 29.39
C PHE A 425 -2.09 -2.75 30.67
N ASP A 426 -2.49 -3.35 31.78
CA ASP A 426 -2.17 -2.90 33.12
C ASP A 426 -1.25 -3.93 33.79
N PHE A 427 -0.04 -3.51 34.12
CA PHE A 427 1.05 -4.38 34.53
C PHE A 427 1.15 -4.41 36.04
N GLY A 428 1.06 -5.60 36.63
CA GLY A 428 1.23 -5.77 38.07
C GLY A 428 0.20 -6.71 38.69
N PRO A 429 0.40 -7.07 39.97
CA PRO A 429 -0.45 -8.06 40.65
C PRO A 429 -1.77 -7.49 41.20
N GLY A 430 -1.97 -6.17 41.13
CA GLY A 430 -3.16 -5.48 41.59
C GLY A 430 -4.40 -5.77 40.73
N PRO A 431 -5.55 -5.17 41.09
CA PRO A 431 -6.73 -5.15 40.24
C PRO A 431 -6.51 -4.20 39.07
N ALA A 432 -6.72 -4.67 37.84
CA ALA A 432 -6.54 -3.81 36.66
C ALA A 432 -7.53 -2.64 36.63
N ALA A 433 -7.07 -1.51 36.11
CA ALA A 433 -7.88 -0.35 35.77
C ALA A 433 -9.04 -0.71 34.82
N GLU A 434 -10.11 0.07 34.88
CA GLU A 434 -11.30 -0.14 34.05
C GLU A 434 -10.94 -0.14 32.54
N GLY A 435 -11.33 -1.19 31.83
CA GLY A 435 -11.06 -1.35 30.40
C GLY A 435 -9.64 -1.81 30.05
N ALA A 436 -8.77 -2.05 31.04
CA ALA A 436 -7.43 -2.59 30.82
C ALA A 436 -7.35 -4.09 31.12
N THR A 437 -6.52 -4.79 30.34
CA THR A 437 -6.20 -6.20 30.52
C THR A 437 -5.03 -6.33 31.49
N ARG A 438 -5.23 -7.06 32.58
CA ARG A 438 -4.17 -7.30 33.56
C ARG A 438 -3.05 -8.17 32.99
N VAL A 439 -1.81 -7.75 33.17
CA VAL A 439 -0.59 -8.48 32.83
C VAL A 439 0.17 -8.84 34.11
N LEU A 440 0.22 -10.13 34.42
CA LEU A 440 0.96 -10.65 35.57
C LEU A 440 2.40 -11.04 35.18
N PRO A 441 3.37 -10.96 36.11
CA PRO A 441 4.79 -11.21 35.81
C PRO A 441 5.12 -12.59 35.23
N ASP A 442 4.29 -13.59 35.48
CA ASP A 442 4.44 -14.97 35.02
C ASP A 442 3.71 -15.24 33.68
N MET A 443 3.07 -14.23 33.10
CA MET A 443 2.40 -14.34 31.80
C MET A 443 3.40 -14.33 30.66
N VAL A 444 4.06 -15.47 30.43
CA VAL A 444 4.82 -15.69 29.20
C VAL A 444 3.90 -15.56 27.98
N TYR A 445 4.40 -14.98 26.90
CA TYR A 445 3.69 -14.83 25.64
C TYR A 445 3.12 -16.17 25.18
N ASP A 446 1.85 -16.13 24.76
CA ASP A 446 1.07 -17.28 24.30
C ASP A 446 0.26 -16.84 23.08
N ASP A 447 0.35 -17.59 21.98
CA ASP A 447 -0.33 -17.25 20.72
C ASP A 447 -1.86 -17.27 20.84
N THR A 448 -2.42 -18.10 21.74
CA THR A 448 -3.88 -18.14 21.95
C THR A 448 -4.37 -16.88 22.66
N ARG A 449 -3.58 -16.39 23.62
CA ARG A 449 -3.84 -15.13 24.34
C ARG A 449 -3.52 -13.90 23.50
N GLY A 450 -2.54 -14.01 22.61
CA GLY A 450 -2.06 -12.93 21.76
C GLY A 450 -1.20 -11.89 22.48
N PHE A 451 -0.81 -12.09 23.74
CA PHE A 451 0.14 -11.20 24.43
C PHE A 451 0.87 -11.89 25.59
N GLY A 452 1.98 -11.30 26.01
CA GLY A 452 2.71 -11.68 27.21
C GLY A 452 4.19 -11.32 27.14
N PHE A 453 4.93 -11.67 28.19
CA PHE A 453 6.37 -11.49 28.27
C PHE A 453 7.12 -12.52 27.43
N GLU A 454 8.13 -12.07 26.69
CA GLU A 454 9.05 -12.99 26.02
C GLU A 454 9.92 -13.74 27.05
N PRO A 455 10.28 -15.00 26.79
CA PRO A 455 11.15 -15.75 27.69
C PRO A 455 12.55 -15.11 27.79
N GLY A 456 13.15 -15.16 28.98
CA GLY A 456 14.56 -14.80 29.20
C GLY A 456 14.82 -13.97 30.45
N ALA A 457 13.90 -13.08 30.82
CA ALA A 457 13.99 -12.27 32.03
C ALA A 457 13.10 -12.82 33.15
N THR A 458 13.53 -12.65 34.41
CA THR A 458 12.67 -12.88 35.57
C THR A 458 11.96 -11.58 35.92
N VAL A 459 10.70 -11.46 35.49
CA VAL A 459 9.85 -10.30 35.77
C VAL A 459 9.24 -10.42 37.16
N GLU A 460 9.23 -9.31 37.90
CA GLU A 460 8.63 -9.16 39.21
C GLU A 460 7.43 -8.21 39.14
N GLY A 461 6.38 -8.50 39.90
CA GLY A 461 5.20 -7.64 40.03
C GLY A 461 5.20 -6.97 41.39
N VAL A 462 4.97 -5.66 41.42
CA VAL A 462 4.96 -4.88 42.65
C VAL A 462 3.65 -4.11 42.74
N ASP A 463 2.90 -4.31 43.82
CA ASP A 463 1.69 -3.54 44.14
C ASP A 463 1.96 -2.62 45.33
N ARG A 464 1.76 -1.32 45.12
CA ARG A 464 1.88 -0.24 46.12
C ARG A 464 0.52 0.32 46.54
N GLY A 465 -0.57 -0.15 45.92
CA GLY A 465 -1.95 0.28 46.11
C GLY A 465 -2.21 1.75 45.73
N GLY A 466 -3.49 2.10 45.64
CA GLY A 466 -3.94 3.47 45.39
C GLY A 466 -4.52 3.63 43.98
N ASP A 467 -3.79 4.34 43.11
CA ASP A 467 -4.22 4.57 41.73
C ASP A 467 -4.37 3.23 40.99
N PRO A 468 -5.50 2.95 40.33
CA PRO A 468 -5.70 1.67 39.66
C PRO A 468 -4.78 1.37 38.48
N LEU A 469 -4.14 2.38 37.86
CA LEU A 469 -3.29 2.20 36.68
C LEU A 469 -1.80 2.34 37.00
N ALA A 470 -1.44 3.09 38.05
CA ALA A 470 -0.06 3.35 38.45
C ALA A 470 0.27 2.90 39.88
N GLY A 471 -0.69 2.24 40.55
CA GLY A 471 -0.53 1.67 41.88
C GLY A 471 0.32 0.40 41.89
N ASP A 472 0.35 -0.31 40.78
CA ASP A 472 1.19 -1.47 40.53
C ASP A 472 1.96 -1.37 39.21
N PHE A 473 2.97 -2.24 39.07
CA PHE A 473 3.86 -2.28 37.91
C PHE A 473 4.56 -3.64 37.81
N CYS A 474 5.07 -3.93 36.61
CA CYS A 474 6.09 -4.95 36.39
C CYS A 474 7.49 -4.33 36.30
N THR A 475 8.49 -5.03 36.82
CA THR A 475 9.89 -4.62 36.82
C THR A 475 10.81 -5.83 36.72
N ALA A 476 12.07 -5.61 36.33
CA ALA A 476 13.10 -6.63 36.38
C ALA A 476 14.48 -5.98 36.52
N LYS A 477 15.49 -6.77 36.93
CA LYS A 477 16.90 -6.35 36.95
C LYS A 477 17.53 -6.37 35.56
N GLU A 478 17.16 -7.36 34.76
CA GLU A 478 17.60 -7.49 33.37
C GLU A 478 16.54 -6.89 32.43
N PRO A 479 16.91 -6.46 31.21
CA PRO A 479 15.93 -6.06 30.21
C PRO A 479 14.93 -7.18 29.91
N PHE A 480 13.66 -6.84 29.75
CA PHE A 480 12.59 -7.79 29.42
C PHE A 480 11.76 -7.28 28.23
N CYS A 481 11.17 -8.20 27.48
CA CYS A 481 10.30 -7.85 26.36
C CYS A 481 8.86 -8.24 26.64
N PHE A 482 7.92 -7.44 26.14
CA PHE A 482 6.49 -7.71 26.12
C PHE A 482 5.99 -7.63 24.68
N SER A 483 5.28 -8.66 24.23
CA SER A 483 4.81 -8.80 22.86
C SER A 483 3.30 -8.85 22.82
N VAL A 484 2.73 -8.30 21.75
CA VAL A 484 1.29 -8.30 21.48
C VAL A 484 1.09 -8.65 20.01
N ALA A 485 0.30 -9.67 19.71
CA ALA A 485 -0.15 -9.97 18.37
C ALA A 485 -1.09 -8.85 17.91
N VAL A 486 -0.74 -8.22 16.78
CA VAL A 486 -1.53 -7.16 16.16
C VAL A 486 -2.20 -7.72 14.90
N PRO A 487 -3.45 -7.30 14.59
CA PRO A 487 -4.25 -7.94 13.55
C PRO A 487 -3.74 -7.66 12.13
N GLN A 488 -3.04 -6.54 11.93
CA GLN A 488 -2.59 -6.06 10.63
C GLN A 488 -1.19 -5.44 10.77
N GLU A 489 -0.40 -5.47 9.70
CA GLU A 489 0.79 -4.61 9.61
C GLU A 489 0.41 -3.12 9.54
N GLY A 490 1.38 -2.25 9.85
CA GLY A 490 1.21 -0.81 9.78
C GLY A 490 1.67 -0.10 11.05
N ASN A 491 1.11 1.09 11.27
CA ASN A 491 1.59 2.02 12.29
C ASN A 491 0.74 1.94 13.57
N TYR A 492 1.41 1.83 14.71
CA TYR A 492 0.78 1.72 16.03
C TYR A 492 1.37 2.76 16.99
N ARG A 493 0.51 3.62 17.53
CA ARG A 493 0.87 4.53 18.61
C ARG A 493 0.92 3.72 19.90
N VAL A 494 2.07 3.77 20.55
CA VAL A 494 2.32 3.13 21.84
C VAL A 494 2.41 4.20 22.91
N THR A 495 1.59 4.08 23.95
CA THR A 495 1.62 4.92 25.14
C THR A 495 2.08 4.07 26.31
N VAL A 496 3.19 4.44 26.95
CA VAL A 496 3.75 3.71 28.10
C VAL A 496 3.70 4.58 29.33
N THR A 497 3.08 4.07 30.40
CA THR A 497 3.06 4.70 31.73
C THR A 497 4.08 4.03 32.63
N LEU A 498 4.97 4.83 33.21
CA LEU A 498 6.12 4.39 34.00
C LEU A 498 6.15 5.10 35.35
N GLY A 499 6.44 4.38 36.43
CA GLY A 499 6.53 4.97 37.76
C GLY A 499 6.60 3.95 38.89
N ASP A 500 7.07 4.42 40.04
CA ASP A 500 6.97 3.67 41.30
C ASP A 500 6.71 4.68 42.42
N ARG A 501 5.68 4.42 43.23
CA ARG A 501 5.32 5.29 44.34
C ARG A 501 6.41 5.36 45.44
N GLN A 502 7.21 4.32 45.58
CA GLN A 502 8.19 4.18 46.67
C GLN A 502 9.64 4.16 46.20
N GLY A 503 9.89 3.85 44.92
CA GLY A 503 11.22 3.72 44.36
C GLY A 503 11.47 4.63 43.17
N GLN A 504 12.75 4.76 42.80
CA GLN A 504 13.12 5.38 41.53
C GLN A 504 12.95 4.37 40.39
N SER A 505 12.58 4.86 39.20
CA SER A 505 12.66 4.12 37.94
C SER A 505 13.53 4.87 36.93
N VAL A 506 14.31 4.10 36.18
CA VAL A 506 15.08 4.56 35.02
C VAL A 506 14.85 3.53 33.92
N SER A 507 14.26 3.97 32.81
CA SER A 507 13.86 3.09 31.71
C SER A 507 14.42 3.57 30.38
N THR A 508 14.78 2.61 29.54
CA THR A 508 14.98 2.79 28.09
C THR A 508 13.96 1.89 27.40
N ILE A 509 13.34 2.38 26.33
CA ILE A 509 12.33 1.61 25.58
C ILE A 509 12.80 1.43 24.14
N ARG A 510 12.77 0.18 23.68
CA ARG A 510 13.00 -0.17 22.27
C ARG A 510 11.83 -0.96 21.71
N ALA A 511 11.72 -1.03 20.40
CA ALA A 511 10.74 -1.87 19.73
C ALA A 511 11.37 -2.79 18.67
N GLU A 512 10.74 -3.94 18.45
CA GLU A 512 11.11 -4.98 17.49
C GLU A 512 12.58 -5.41 17.62
N LEU A 513 13.38 -5.22 16.57
CA LEU A 513 14.81 -5.48 16.57
C LEU A 513 15.61 -4.29 17.12
N ARG A 514 15.25 -3.87 18.34
CA ARG A 514 15.98 -2.87 19.14
C ARG A 514 15.98 -1.44 18.55
N ARG A 515 14.95 -1.04 17.79
CA ARG A 515 14.77 0.37 17.39
C ARG A 515 14.61 1.27 18.61
N LEU A 516 15.41 2.33 18.73
CA LEU A 516 15.43 3.17 19.93
C LEU A 516 14.22 4.13 19.95
N MET A 517 13.24 3.85 20.80
CA MET A 517 12.03 4.69 20.90
C MET A 517 12.20 5.76 21.97
N VAL A 518 12.64 5.36 23.16
CA VAL A 518 12.88 6.26 24.30
C VAL A 518 14.28 5.98 24.85
N GLU A 519 15.14 6.98 24.77
CA GLU A 519 16.55 6.90 25.18
C GLU A 519 16.69 6.69 26.68
N GLU A 520 16.15 7.61 27.48
CA GLU A 520 16.10 7.49 28.92
C GLU A 520 14.93 8.28 29.49
N ILE A 521 14.19 7.65 30.40
CA ILE A 521 13.20 8.33 31.23
C ILE A 521 13.43 8.00 32.70
N ARG A 522 13.46 9.04 33.53
CA ARG A 522 13.64 8.94 34.98
C ARG A 522 12.38 9.38 35.70
N THR A 523 11.96 8.60 36.69
CA THR A 523 10.94 8.99 37.68
C THR A 523 11.50 8.88 39.09
N THR A 524 11.30 9.93 39.89
CA THR A 524 11.58 9.88 41.34
C THR A 524 10.45 9.17 42.08
N PRO A 525 10.64 8.72 43.34
CA PRO A 525 9.56 8.13 44.13
C PRO A 525 8.29 8.99 44.13
N GLY A 526 7.15 8.38 43.78
CA GLY A 526 5.86 9.06 43.70
C GLY A 526 5.58 9.76 42.37
N GLN A 527 6.55 9.81 41.45
CA GLN A 527 6.37 10.35 40.11
C GLN A 527 5.97 9.27 39.13
N VAL A 528 4.93 9.54 38.35
CA VAL A 528 4.50 8.75 37.20
C VAL A 528 4.69 9.61 35.96
N LYS A 529 5.20 9.02 34.89
CA LYS A 529 5.35 9.68 33.59
C LYS A 529 4.79 8.80 32.49
N THR A 530 4.25 9.45 31.47
CA THR A 530 3.77 8.80 30.26
C THR A 530 4.60 9.26 29.08
N VAL A 531 4.96 8.32 28.21
CA VAL A 531 5.66 8.58 26.94
C VAL A 531 4.90 7.97 25.78
N GLN A 532 5.02 8.60 24.62
CA GLN A 532 4.37 8.17 23.39
C GLN A 532 5.36 8.13 22.23
N PHE A 533 5.24 7.10 21.40
CA PHE A 533 5.98 6.91 20.16
C PHE A 533 5.14 6.08 19.19
N VAL A 534 5.55 6.02 17.92
CA VAL A 534 4.88 5.19 16.90
C VAL A 534 5.81 4.06 16.50
N VAL A 535 5.29 2.84 16.52
CA VAL A 535 5.98 1.62 16.06
C VAL A 535 5.33 1.17 14.76
N ASN A 536 6.14 0.96 13.73
CA ASN A 536 5.70 0.33 12.50
C ASN A 536 5.96 -1.19 12.57
N THR A 537 4.94 -2.02 12.37
CA THR A 537 5.05 -3.48 12.17
C THR A 537 4.87 -3.80 10.68
N ARG A 538 5.46 -4.91 10.23
CA ARG A 538 5.43 -5.32 8.81
C ARG A 538 5.52 -6.83 8.67
N THR A 539 4.98 -7.33 7.56
CA THR A 539 5.08 -8.72 7.10
C THR A 539 5.76 -8.78 5.73
N PRO A 540 6.20 -9.97 5.27
CA PRO A 540 6.79 -10.10 3.94
C PRO A 540 5.78 -9.94 2.81
N ALA A 541 4.47 -10.06 3.08
CA ALA A 541 3.43 -10.03 2.05
C ALA A 541 3.43 -8.69 1.30
N ILE A 542 3.21 -8.73 0.00
CA ILE A 542 3.09 -7.57 -0.89
C ILE A 542 1.72 -7.68 -1.55
N ALA A 543 0.85 -6.72 -1.27
CA ALA A 543 -0.43 -6.60 -1.96
C ALA A 543 -0.21 -6.15 -3.41
N SER A 544 -1.08 -6.60 -4.31
CA SER A 544 -1.09 -6.08 -5.68
C SER A 544 -1.53 -4.62 -5.66
N VAL A 545 -0.75 -3.73 -6.27
CA VAL A 545 -1.13 -2.33 -6.53
C VAL A 545 -0.72 -1.97 -7.95
N GLU A 546 -1.14 -0.81 -8.44
CA GLU A 546 -0.75 -0.35 -9.77
C GLU A 546 0.78 -0.36 -9.97
N GLY A 547 1.24 -1.07 -11.00
CA GLY A 547 2.66 -1.25 -11.32
C GLY A 547 3.41 -2.27 -10.44
N ILE A 548 2.76 -2.93 -9.47
CA ILE A 548 3.40 -3.90 -8.56
C ILE A 548 2.48 -5.11 -8.35
N GLY A 549 2.83 -6.26 -8.92
CA GLY A 549 2.07 -7.49 -8.70
C GLY A 549 2.11 -7.99 -7.25
N ALA A 550 1.12 -8.77 -6.84
CA ALA A 550 1.11 -9.42 -5.53
C ALA A 550 2.36 -10.30 -5.30
N GLY A 551 2.67 -10.60 -4.05
CA GLY A 551 3.69 -11.61 -3.70
C GLY A 551 4.29 -11.38 -2.33
N GLN A 552 5.61 -11.51 -2.23
CA GLN A 552 6.31 -11.34 -0.95
C GLN A 552 7.77 -10.92 -1.11
N VAL A 553 8.29 -10.21 -0.10
CA VAL A 553 9.72 -9.95 0.06
C VAL A 553 10.46 -11.28 0.19
N ARG A 554 11.51 -11.46 -0.63
CA ARG A 554 12.36 -12.66 -0.56
C ARG A 554 13.34 -12.56 0.60
N LEU A 555 12.89 -12.97 1.79
CA LEU A 555 13.69 -12.96 3.03
C LEU A 555 14.95 -13.85 2.94
N LYS A 556 16.04 -13.42 3.59
CA LYS A 556 17.30 -14.17 3.71
C LYS A 556 17.19 -15.23 4.82
N ALA A 557 16.91 -16.47 4.45
CA ALA A 557 16.91 -17.59 5.40
C ALA A 557 18.34 -18.07 5.74
N PRO A 558 18.64 -18.42 7.02
CA PRO A 558 17.75 -18.43 8.18
C PRO A 558 17.73 -17.09 8.95
N ARG A 559 18.51 -16.09 8.53
CA ARG A 559 18.70 -14.83 9.25
C ARG A 559 17.36 -14.11 9.48
N GLU A 560 16.67 -13.71 8.41
CA GLU A 560 15.40 -12.97 8.48
C GLU A 560 14.21 -13.84 8.88
N THR A 561 14.26 -15.15 8.61
CA THR A 561 13.15 -16.07 8.88
C THR A 561 13.20 -16.68 10.28
N VAL A 562 14.32 -16.59 11.00
CA VAL A 562 14.50 -17.20 12.33
C VAL A 562 15.13 -16.24 13.32
N GLN A 563 16.29 -15.65 13.00
CA GLN A 563 17.05 -14.81 13.94
C GLN A 563 16.44 -13.42 14.08
N GLU A 564 15.85 -12.91 13.00
CA GLU A 564 15.27 -11.58 12.87
C GLU A 564 13.76 -11.66 12.57
N ALA A 565 13.12 -12.80 12.85
CA ALA A 565 11.71 -13.05 12.54
C ALA A 565 10.76 -11.97 13.10
N ARG A 566 11.11 -11.35 14.24
CA ARG A 566 10.37 -10.22 14.85
C ARG A 566 10.26 -8.98 13.96
N ALA A 567 11.12 -8.83 12.96
CA ALA A 567 10.99 -7.74 12.00
C ALA A 567 9.92 -7.99 10.92
N TRP A 568 9.38 -9.22 10.85
CA TRP A 568 8.55 -9.70 9.75
C TRP A 568 7.34 -10.52 10.22
N ASP A 569 7.02 -10.51 11.52
CA ASP A 569 5.88 -11.23 12.09
C ASP A 569 4.69 -10.29 12.38
N ASN A 570 3.59 -10.87 12.88
CA ASN A 570 2.38 -10.13 13.24
C ASN A 570 2.39 -9.67 14.70
N ARG A 571 3.56 -9.44 15.31
CA ARG A 571 3.67 -8.99 16.70
C ARG A 571 4.27 -7.60 16.77
N LEU A 572 3.81 -6.83 17.75
CA LEU A 572 4.49 -5.64 18.23
C LEU A 572 5.24 -6.02 19.51
N THR A 573 6.56 -5.92 19.48
CA THR A 573 7.44 -6.30 20.60
C THR A 573 8.10 -5.07 21.21
N LEU A 574 7.90 -4.84 22.51
CA LEU A 574 8.55 -3.77 23.27
C LEU A 574 9.62 -4.35 24.19
N GLU A 575 10.83 -3.79 24.18
CA GLU A 575 11.89 -4.07 25.15
C GLU A 575 11.97 -2.94 26.18
N PHE A 576 11.88 -3.30 27.46
CA PHE A 576 12.10 -2.41 28.60
C PHE A 576 13.42 -2.76 29.28
N GLY A 577 14.34 -1.79 29.37
CA GLY A 577 15.66 -2.00 29.97
C GLY A 577 16.09 -0.84 30.87
N ASN A 578 17.41 -0.74 31.09
CA ASN A 578 18.09 0.19 32.01
C ASN A 578 18.00 -0.26 33.48
N THR A 579 18.35 0.61 34.43
CA THR A 579 18.69 0.22 35.82
C THR A 579 17.54 -0.44 36.57
N ARG A 580 16.30 0.02 36.34
CA ARG A 580 15.08 -0.54 36.95
C ARG A 580 13.84 0.06 36.26
N PRO A 581 13.39 -0.51 35.13
CA PRO A 581 12.12 -0.10 34.55
C PRO A 581 10.95 -0.50 35.45
N ALA A 582 10.05 0.43 35.73
CA ALA A 582 8.80 0.19 36.45
C ALA A 582 7.64 0.50 35.50
N VAL A 583 7.15 -0.53 34.81
CA VAL A 583 6.14 -0.43 33.77
C VAL A 583 4.77 -0.64 34.39
N CYS A 584 3.97 0.42 34.43
CA CYS A 584 2.62 0.39 34.99
C CYS A 584 1.59 0.02 33.92
N ALA A 585 1.65 0.65 32.74
CA ALA A 585 0.67 0.39 31.69
C ALA A 585 1.26 0.56 30.29
N VAL A 586 0.69 -0.16 29.33
CA VAL A 586 0.94 0.00 27.89
C VAL A 586 -0.39 0.06 27.15
N GLU A 587 -0.60 1.10 26.35
CA GLU A 587 -1.70 1.19 25.39
C GLU A 587 -1.15 1.18 23.97
N ILE A 588 -1.72 0.33 23.11
CA ILE A 588 -1.35 0.18 21.71
C ILE A 588 -2.60 0.44 20.86
N ALA A 589 -2.55 1.46 20.02
CA ALA A 589 -3.63 1.82 19.10
C ALA A 589 -3.09 1.94 17.68
N ARG A 590 -3.75 1.31 16.70
CA ARG A 590 -3.44 1.54 15.29
C ARG A 590 -3.68 3.01 14.96
N VAL A 591 -2.77 3.61 14.22
CA VAL A 591 -2.85 5.00 13.80
C VAL A 591 -2.48 5.12 12.34
N ASP A 592 -3.14 6.04 11.66
CA ASP A 592 -2.73 6.44 10.32
C ASP A 592 -1.95 7.77 10.43
N VAL A 593 -0.64 7.68 10.19
CA VAL A 593 0.30 8.81 10.24
C VAL A 593 1.25 8.72 9.05
N PRO A 594 1.89 9.82 8.64
CA PRO A 594 2.97 9.79 7.66
C PRO A 594 4.08 8.82 8.10
N THR A 595 4.75 8.20 7.13
CA THR A 595 5.78 7.21 7.36
C THR A 595 7.09 7.61 6.67
N ILE A 596 8.18 7.50 7.43
CA ILE A 596 9.55 7.52 6.90
C ILE A 596 9.96 6.07 6.65
N PHE A 597 10.00 5.65 5.40
CA PHE A 597 10.56 4.36 5.01
C PHE A 597 12.08 4.48 4.87
N LEU A 598 12.80 3.54 5.46
CA LEU A 598 14.25 3.42 5.29
C LEU A 598 14.54 2.18 4.46
N LEU A 599 15.40 2.31 3.45
CA LEU A 599 15.87 1.18 2.67
C LEU A 599 17.37 1.33 2.42
N GLY A 600 18.12 0.29 2.80
CA GLY A 600 19.57 0.33 2.80
C GLY A 600 20.23 -0.97 3.27
N ASP A 601 21.53 -0.90 3.51
CA ASP A 601 22.37 -2.04 3.87
C ASP A 601 22.52 -2.27 5.39
N SER A 602 23.56 -3.01 5.82
CA SER A 602 23.84 -3.32 7.23
C SER A 602 24.10 -2.09 8.12
N THR A 603 24.42 -0.95 7.51
CA THR A 603 24.63 0.33 8.21
C THR A 603 23.33 1.10 8.44
N VAL A 604 22.22 0.64 7.85
CA VAL A 604 20.87 1.21 7.96
C VAL A 604 19.92 0.28 8.71
N CYS A 605 19.98 -1.03 8.44
CA CYS A 605 19.03 -2.03 8.92
C CYS A 605 19.03 -2.18 10.45
N ASP A 606 17.94 -2.67 11.02
CA ASP A 606 17.92 -3.01 12.45
C ASP A 606 18.88 -4.18 12.73
N GLN A 607 19.69 -4.08 13.80
CA GLN A 607 20.64 -5.14 14.19
C GLN A 607 20.14 -5.87 15.44
N PRO A 608 19.95 -7.20 15.39
CA PRO A 608 19.29 -7.95 16.47
C PRO A 608 20.13 -8.04 17.76
N ALA A 609 21.44 -7.81 17.68
CA ALA A 609 22.36 -8.01 18.80
C ALA A 609 23.50 -6.99 18.86
N GLU A 610 23.93 -6.64 20.08
CA GLU A 610 25.11 -5.83 20.32
C GLU A 610 26.41 -6.59 20.01
N PRO A 611 27.51 -5.91 19.65
CA PRO A 611 27.69 -4.47 19.63
C PRO A 611 27.23 -3.79 18.34
N TYR A 612 26.71 -4.53 17.36
CA TYR A 612 26.33 -3.96 16.06
C TYR A 612 25.07 -3.13 16.16
N THR A 613 25.09 -1.97 15.53
CA THR A 613 23.98 -1.01 15.51
C THR A 613 24.10 -0.09 14.31
N SER A 614 22.97 0.30 13.75
CA SER A 614 22.86 1.15 12.56
C SER A 614 22.22 2.49 12.90
N TRP A 615 22.40 3.49 12.03
CA TRP A 615 21.76 4.78 12.23
C TRP A 615 20.24 4.70 12.05
N GLY A 616 19.74 3.82 11.18
CA GLY A 616 18.30 3.64 10.96
C GLY A 616 17.58 3.14 12.21
N GLN A 617 18.23 2.25 12.96
CA GLN A 617 17.76 1.75 14.25
C GLN A 617 17.70 2.85 15.33
N MET A 618 18.52 3.90 15.22
CA MET A 618 18.57 5.03 16.16
C MET A 618 17.65 6.19 15.75
N LEU A 619 17.29 6.27 14.47
CA LEU A 619 16.55 7.38 13.90
C LEU A 619 15.21 7.65 14.60
N THR A 620 14.51 6.59 15.02
CA THR A 620 13.20 6.65 15.68
C THR A 620 13.14 7.58 16.89
N ARG A 621 14.24 7.72 17.64
CA ARG A 621 14.33 8.56 18.85
C ARG A 621 14.12 10.05 18.57
N PHE A 622 14.38 10.48 17.34
CA PHE A 622 14.40 11.90 16.98
C PHE A 622 13.07 12.42 16.44
N PHE A 623 12.01 11.62 16.46
CA PHE A 623 10.70 12.00 15.95
C PHE A 623 9.61 11.99 17.03
N LYS A 624 8.75 13.01 16.97
CA LYS A 624 7.50 13.11 17.73
C LYS A 624 6.56 11.98 17.28
N PRO A 625 5.58 11.59 18.12
CA PRO A 625 4.66 10.49 17.80
C PRO A 625 3.59 10.90 16.77
N VAL A 626 3.95 11.64 15.73
CA VAL A 626 3.07 12.06 14.62
C VAL A 626 3.55 11.53 13.28
N VAL A 627 4.64 10.75 13.29
CA VAL A 627 5.23 10.09 12.13
C VAL A 627 5.76 8.71 12.58
N ALA A 628 5.71 7.73 11.68
CA ALA A 628 6.31 6.42 11.88
C ALA A 628 7.67 6.30 11.17
N VAL A 629 8.54 5.41 11.63
CA VAL A 629 9.76 5.02 10.90
C VAL A 629 9.73 3.52 10.62
N ALA A 630 9.63 3.16 9.33
CA ALA A 630 9.58 1.80 8.84
C ALA A 630 10.94 1.42 8.23
N ASN A 631 11.75 0.64 8.95
CA ASN A 631 13.11 0.28 8.49
C ASN A 631 13.12 -1.03 7.70
N HIS A 632 13.11 -0.95 6.36
CA HIS A 632 13.14 -2.09 5.44
C HIS A 632 14.54 -2.46 4.96
N GLY A 633 15.59 -1.80 5.48
CA GLY A 633 16.97 -2.14 5.19
C GLY A 633 17.34 -3.55 5.67
N GLU A 634 18.40 -4.12 5.08
CA GLU A 634 18.90 -5.44 5.46
C GLU A 634 20.42 -5.57 5.31
N SER A 635 21.05 -6.41 6.13
CA SER A 635 22.48 -6.70 6.01
C SER A 635 22.81 -7.39 4.69
N GLY A 636 23.89 -6.94 4.04
CA GLY A 636 24.30 -7.46 2.73
C GLY A 636 23.41 -7.01 1.56
N GLU A 637 22.50 -6.05 1.75
CA GLU A 637 21.65 -5.51 0.68
C GLU A 637 22.43 -4.50 -0.20
N SER A 638 22.07 -4.42 -1.48
CA SER A 638 22.50 -3.44 -2.48
C SER A 638 21.28 -2.91 -3.21
N TYR A 639 21.40 -1.86 -4.04
CA TYR A 639 20.26 -1.44 -4.86
C TYR A 639 19.78 -2.57 -5.77
N THR A 640 20.71 -3.31 -6.39
CA THR A 640 20.39 -4.47 -7.23
C THR A 640 19.63 -5.54 -6.45
N ALA A 641 20.12 -5.87 -5.25
CA ALA A 641 19.51 -6.92 -4.44
C ALA A 641 18.13 -6.52 -3.88
N SER A 642 17.92 -5.23 -3.58
CA SER A 642 16.61 -4.68 -3.18
C SER A 642 15.52 -4.95 -4.23
N LEU A 643 15.81 -4.71 -5.51
CA LEU A 643 14.92 -5.02 -6.63
C LEU A 643 14.66 -6.52 -6.71
N GLY A 644 15.73 -7.32 -6.77
CA GLY A 644 15.61 -8.77 -6.88
C GLY A 644 14.84 -9.41 -5.71
N ARG A 645 14.94 -8.83 -4.51
CA ARG A 645 14.23 -9.30 -3.31
C ARG A 645 12.88 -8.66 -3.08
N ARG A 646 12.44 -7.77 -3.97
CA ARG A 646 11.15 -7.07 -3.90
C ARG A 646 11.00 -6.20 -2.65
N ARG A 647 12.09 -5.66 -2.11
CA ARG A 647 12.05 -4.78 -0.93
C ARG A 647 11.45 -3.43 -1.25
N ILE A 648 11.83 -2.86 -2.39
CA ILE A 648 11.27 -1.60 -2.87
C ILE A 648 9.79 -1.77 -3.26
N ASP A 649 9.41 -2.89 -3.87
CA ASP A 649 8.01 -3.25 -4.14
C ASP A 649 7.18 -3.21 -2.85
N LYS A 650 7.68 -3.80 -1.76
CA LYS A 650 7.00 -3.78 -0.46
C LYS A 650 6.80 -2.37 0.09
N ILE A 651 7.78 -1.48 -0.10
CA ILE A 651 7.62 -0.08 0.31
C ILE A 651 6.59 0.58 -0.59
N ALA A 652 6.73 0.47 -1.91
CA ALA A 652 5.87 1.12 -2.88
C ALA A 652 4.41 0.63 -2.85
N SER A 653 4.16 -0.63 -2.45
CA SER A 653 2.81 -1.15 -2.20
C SER A 653 2.15 -0.55 -0.95
N LEU A 654 2.93 0.03 -0.03
CA LEU A 654 2.46 0.65 1.21
C LEU A 654 2.52 2.18 1.20
N LEU A 655 3.17 2.77 0.19
CA LEU A 655 3.37 4.22 0.11
C LEU A 655 2.04 4.94 -0.04
N LYS A 656 1.90 6.02 0.72
CA LYS A 656 0.89 7.05 0.52
C LYS A 656 1.56 8.33 0.01
N PRO A 657 0.83 9.19 -0.72
CA PRO A 657 1.34 10.50 -1.11
C PRO A 657 1.92 11.27 0.09
N GLY A 658 3.10 11.86 -0.10
CA GLY A 658 3.82 12.61 0.94
C GLY A 658 4.68 11.78 1.91
N ASP A 659 4.57 10.45 1.91
CA ASP A 659 5.48 9.59 2.69
C ASP A 659 6.94 9.74 2.20
N VAL A 660 7.90 9.69 3.11
CA VAL A 660 9.32 9.91 2.80
C VAL A 660 10.04 8.57 2.67
N VAL A 661 10.83 8.38 1.62
CA VAL A 661 11.67 7.18 1.44
C VAL A 661 13.14 7.54 1.41
N ILE A 662 13.87 7.18 2.48
CA ILE A 662 15.30 7.44 2.64
C ILE A 662 16.09 6.23 2.15
N LEU A 663 16.85 6.42 1.08
CA LEU A 663 17.63 5.39 0.40
C LEU A 663 19.12 5.57 0.69
N GLN A 664 19.78 4.55 1.25
CA GLN A 664 21.22 4.58 1.48
C GLN A 664 21.91 3.23 1.20
N PHE A 665 22.64 3.17 0.09
CA PHE A 665 23.42 2.00 -0.34
C PHE A 665 24.81 2.39 -0.83
N GLY A 666 25.64 1.41 -1.14
CA GLY A 666 26.98 1.60 -1.71
C GLY A 666 28.04 0.67 -1.14
N HIS A 667 27.90 0.24 0.13
CA HIS A 667 28.90 -0.65 0.75
C HIS A 667 28.98 -2.02 0.09
N ASN A 668 27.83 -2.56 -0.33
CA ASN A 668 27.72 -3.85 -0.99
C ASN A 668 27.73 -3.72 -2.51
N ASP A 669 27.17 -2.64 -3.05
CA ASP A 669 27.23 -2.30 -4.48
C ASP A 669 28.69 -2.18 -4.96
N GLN A 670 29.58 -1.65 -4.11
CA GLN A 670 31.03 -1.61 -4.38
C GLN A 670 31.66 -2.98 -4.61
N LYS A 671 31.03 -4.07 -4.16
CA LYS A 671 31.56 -5.43 -4.29
C LYS A 671 31.01 -6.15 -5.52
N GLU A 672 29.99 -5.61 -6.17
CA GLU A 672 29.44 -6.17 -7.41
C GLU A 672 30.51 -6.13 -8.51
N ARG A 673 30.50 -7.13 -9.40
CA ARG A 673 31.49 -7.29 -10.48
C ARG A 673 30.76 -7.74 -11.75
N GLY A 674 31.23 -7.29 -12.90
CA GLY A 674 30.66 -7.66 -14.19
C GLY A 674 30.77 -6.52 -15.19
N GLU A 675 30.42 -6.81 -16.45
CA GLU A 675 30.21 -5.77 -17.45
C GLU A 675 28.99 -4.92 -17.06
N GLY A 676 29.07 -3.58 -17.22
CA GLY A 676 28.00 -2.65 -16.84
C GLY A 676 27.89 -2.36 -15.33
N VAL A 677 28.71 -2.97 -14.48
CA VAL A 677 28.66 -2.78 -13.02
C VAL A 677 29.61 -1.67 -12.58
N GLY A 678 29.10 -0.69 -11.82
CA GLY A 678 29.93 0.37 -11.25
C GLY A 678 29.13 1.54 -10.67
N PRO A 679 29.79 2.47 -9.95
CA PRO A 679 29.15 3.60 -9.29
C PRO A 679 28.35 4.49 -10.26
N PHE A 680 28.94 4.85 -11.41
CA PHE A 680 28.28 5.69 -12.43
C PHE A 680 27.53 4.87 -13.49
N LEU A 681 27.38 3.57 -13.28
CA LEU A 681 26.69 2.63 -14.19
C LEU A 681 25.50 2.02 -13.42
N SER A 682 25.51 0.70 -13.18
CA SER A 682 24.42 -0.03 -12.51
C SER A 682 23.95 0.60 -11.20
N TYR A 683 24.84 1.16 -10.38
CA TYR A 683 24.45 1.79 -9.11
C TYR A 683 23.57 3.02 -9.34
N LYS A 684 24.00 3.93 -10.23
CA LYS A 684 23.24 5.13 -10.59
C LYS A 684 21.94 4.78 -11.33
N GLU A 685 21.99 3.83 -12.24
CA GLU A 685 20.79 3.35 -12.94
C GLU A 685 19.75 2.79 -11.95
N ASN A 686 20.18 1.98 -10.98
CA ASN A 686 19.28 1.43 -9.99
C ASN A 686 18.74 2.50 -9.03
N ILE A 687 19.51 3.56 -8.72
CA ILE A 687 18.96 4.74 -8.02
C ILE A 687 17.77 5.30 -8.79
N CYS A 688 17.92 5.55 -10.10
CA CYS A 688 16.84 6.10 -10.92
C CYS A 688 15.60 5.19 -10.88
N ARG A 689 15.78 3.86 -10.97
CA ARG A 689 14.67 2.90 -10.86
C ARG A 689 13.93 3.00 -9.52
N HIS A 690 14.65 3.03 -8.39
CA HIS A 690 14.02 3.15 -7.08
C HIS A 690 13.28 4.48 -6.92
N VAL A 691 13.90 5.58 -7.37
CA VAL A 691 13.28 6.91 -7.33
C VAL A 691 12.00 6.95 -8.16
N ALA A 692 12.00 6.37 -9.36
CA ALA A 692 10.82 6.29 -10.21
C ALA A 692 9.69 5.49 -9.55
N MET A 693 10.00 4.33 -8.94
CA MET A 693 9.01 3.52 -8.21
C MET A 693 8.39 4.26 -7.02
N ILE A 694 9.17 5.10 -6.33
CA ILE A 694 8.68 5.91 -5.21
C ILE A 694 7.79 7.04 -5.73
N ALA A 695 8.24 7.75 -6.77
CA ALA A 695 7.53 8.88 -7.36
C ALA A 695 6.19 8.45 -7.96
N ALA A 696 6.12 7.27 -8.60
CA ALA A 696 4.89 6.69 -9.14
C ALA A 696 3.79 6.43 -8.08
N ARG A 697 4.14 6.51 -6.78
CA ARG A 697 3.22 6.34 -5.66
C ARG A 697 3.03 7.64 -4.84
N GLY A 698 3.47 8.78 -5.37
CA GLY A 698 3.42 10.07 -4.68
C GLY A 698 4.39 10.21 -3.49
N GLY A 699 5.32 9.27 -3.33
CA GLY A 699 6.32 9.31 -2.25
C GLY A 699 7.42 10.34 -2.51
N VAL A 700 8.07 10.80 -1.44
CA VAL A 700 9.18 11.77 -1.46
C VAL A 700 10.52 11.03 -1.31
N PRO A 701 11.25 10.77 -2.41
CA PRO A 701 12.55 10.11 -2.36
C PRO A 701 13.64 11.03 -1.78
N VAL A 702 14.45 10.47 -0.88
CA VAL A 702 15.62 11.15 -0.30
C VAL A 702 16.84 10.24 -0.46
N LEU A 703 17.83 10.71 -1.21
CA LEU A 703 19.07 9.97 -1.44
C LEU A 703 20.10 10.31 -0.37
N VAL A 704 20.70 9.28 0.22
CA VAL A 704 21.76 9.43 1.21
C VAL A 704 23.01 8.71 0.71
N SER A 705 24.10 9.45 0.57
CA SER A 705 25.39 8.84 0.21
C SER A 705 25.86 7.83 1.27
N PRO A 706 26.60 6.78 0.89
CA PRO A 706 27.14 5.86 1.89
C PRO A 706 28.20 6.56 2.75
N MET A 707 28.03 6.58 4.07
CA MET A 707 29.07 6.89 5.04
C MET A 707 30.40 6.18 4.75
N GLU A 708 31.51 6.83 5.05
CA GLU A 708 32.84 6.30 4.79
C GLU A 708 33.24 5.23 5.82
N ARG A 709 34.25 4.42 5.48
CA ARG A 709 34.83 3.44 6.42
C ARG A 709 35.89 4.09 7.30
N ARG A 710 36.09 3.53 8.50
CA ARG A 710 37.18 3.93 9.40
C ARG A 710 38.52 3.39 8.90
N ALA A 711 39.17 4.12 8.00
CA ALA A 711 40.53 3.83 7.57
C ALA A 711 41.33 5.12 7.49
N PHE A 712 42.42 5.23 8.25
CA PHE A 712 43.23 6.45 8.32
C PHE A 712 44.52 6.34 7.48
N GLY A 713 44.88 7.45 6.84
CA GLY A 713 46.15 7.70 6.18
C GLY A 713 47.28 7.99 7.18
N PRO A 714 48.55 7.97 6.72
CA PRO A 714 49.69 8.39 7.55
C PRO A 714 49.60 9.85 8.04
N ASP A 715 48.79 10.67 7.37
CA ASP A 715 48.50 12.07 7.68
C ASP A 715 47.35 12.24 8.71
N GLY A 716 46.78 11.13 9.20
CA GLY A 716 45.66 11.15 10.14
C GLY A 716 44.32 11.52 9.51
N LYS A 717 44.21 11.48 8.18
CA LYS A 717 42.98 11.74 7.43
C LYS A 717 42.28 10.45 7.00
N ILE A 718 40.97 10.49 6.79
CA ILE A 718 40.23 9.31 6.30
C ILE A 718 40.62 9.02 4.86
N LYS A 719 40.95 7.75 4.58
CA LYS A 719 41.18 7.24 3.23
C LYS A 719 39.84 7.02 2.55
N PRO A 720 39.57 7.67 1.40
CA PRO A 720 38.35 7.45 0.66
C PRO A 720 38.25 5.98 0.23
N SER A 721 37.11 5.36 0.53
CA SER A 721 36.75 4.03 0.04
C SER A 721 35.38 4.01 -0.62
N LEU A 722 34.53 4.99 -0.36
CA LEU A 722 33.19 5.10 -0.95
C LEU A 722 32.93 6.39 -1.71
N SER A 723 33.95 7.26 -1.85
CA SER A 723 33.82 8.55 -2.54
C SER A 723 33.19 8.49 -3.93
N GLU A 724 33.49 7.48 -4.76
CA GLU A 724 32.88 7.36 -6.09
C GLU A 724 31.39 7.01 -6.03
N PHE A 725 30.95 6.20 -5.05
CA PHE A 725 29.53 5.88 -4.83
C PHE A 725 28.78 7.07 -4.20
N ALA A 726 29.44 7.81 -3.31
CA ALA A 726 28.92 9.06 -2.77
C ALA A 726 28.75 10.13 -3.86
N GLU A 727 29.68 10.20 -4.81
CA GLU A 727 29.58 11.12 -5.93
C GLU A 727 28.51 10.68 -6.94
N ALA A 728 28.41 9.38 -7.24
CA ALA A 728 27.37 8.87 -8.11
C ALA A 728 25.95 9.11 -7.55
N SER A 729 25.75 8.91 -6.25
CA SER A 729 24.47 9.21 -5.59
C SER A 729 24.16 10.71 -5.56
N ARG A 730 25.17 11.57 -5.38
CA ARG A 730 24.99 13.03 -5.51
C ARG A 730 24.56 13.44 -6.91
N GLN A 731 25.23 12.91 -7.94
CA GLN A 731 24.88 13.21 -9.34
C GLN A 731 23.47 12.73 -9.67
N ALA A 732 23.10 11.52 -9.23
CA ALA A 732 21.74 11.02 -9.39
C ALA A 732 20.72 11.94 -8.74
N ALA A 733 20.97 12.40 -7.51
CA ALA A 733 20.07 13.29 -6.80
C ALA A 733 19.87 14.63 -7.53
N GLN A 734 20.96 15.19 -8.08
CA GLN A 734 20.90 16.42 -8.86
C GLN A 734 20.13 16.25 -10.17
N GLU A 735 20.35 15.15 -10.89
CA GLU A 735 19.68 14.86 -12.16
C GLU A 735 18.20 14.58 -11.99
N LEU A 736 17.83 13.88 -10.91
CA LEU A 736 16.44 13.56 -10.58
C LEU A 736 15.73 14.69 -9.81
N ALA A 737 16.45 15.76 -9.47
CA ALA A 737 15.97 16.87 -8.65
C ALA A 737 15.36 16.44 -7.30
N VAL A 738 15.95 15.43 -6.65
CA VAL A 738 15.51 14.92 -5.34
C VAL A 738 16.43 15.36 -4.21
N ALA A 739 15.94 15.30 -2.97
CA ALA A 739 16.73 15.68 -1.80
C ALA A 739 17.96 14.78 -1.60
N PHE A 740 19.06 15.37 -1.15
CA PHE A 740 20.33 14.67 -0.94
C PHE A 740 20.94 14.94 0.44
N ILE A 741 21.31 13.88 1.15
CA ILE A 741 22.04 13.95 2.41
C ILE A 741 23.44 13.35 2.22
N ASP A 742 24.45 14.20 2.39
CA ASP A 742 25.86 13.85 2.19
C ASP A 742 26.48 13.18 3.44
N LEU A 743 25.94 12.02 3.82
CA LEU A 743 26.44 11.27 4.96
C LEU A 743 27.89 10.82 4.79
N ASN A 744 28.38 10.63 3.56
CA ASN A 744 29.80 10.39 3.31
C ASN A 744 30.66 11.54 3.86
N ALA A 745 30.41 12.77 3.42
CA ALA A 745 31.16 13.93 3.91
C ALA A 745 30.96 14.19 5.41
N MET A 746 29.74 13.98 5.94
CA MET A 746 29.46 14.11 7.38
C MET A 746 30.25 13.10 8.21
N SER A 747 30.28 11.83 7.79
CA SER A 747 31.00 10.76 8.48
C SER A 747 32.52 10.96 8.49
N VAL A 748 33.10 11.47 7.39
CA VAL A 748 34.53 11.85 7.35
C VAL A 748 34.83 12.91 8.41
N ARG A 749 34.02 13.98 8.50
CA ARG A 749 34.19 15.02 9.54
C ARG A 749 34.10 14.43 10.94
N PHE A 750 33.14 13.53 11.17
CA PHE A 750 32.96 12.84 12.44
C PHE A 750 34.18 12.02 12.84
N TYR A 751 34.65 11.13 11.98
CA TYR A 751 35.78 10.27 12.32
C TYR A 751 37.08 11.06 12.48
N GLU A 752 37.31 12.08 11.64
CA GLU A 752 38.49 12.93 11.76
C GLU A 752 38.47 13.80 13.02
N ALA A 753 37.30 14.29 13.46
CA ALA A 753 37.16 15.01 14.71
C ALA A 753 37.53 14.16 15.93
N MET A 754 37.19 12.86 15.90
CA MET A 754 37.62 11.91 16.93
C MET A 754 39.09 11.48 16.78
N GLY A 755 39.62 11.54 15.57
CA GLY A 755 40.97 11.09 15.23
C GLY A 755 41.12 9.56 15.21
N PRO A 756 42.31 9.05 14.82
CA PRO A 756 42.53 7.63 14.61
C PRO A 756 42.22 6.76 15.83
N GLU A 757 42.63 7.14 17.03
CA GLU A 757 42.46 6.29 18.22
C GLU A 757 41.02 6.31 18.75
N LYS A 758 40.45 7.49 19.02
CA LYS A 758 39.13 7.60 19.65
C LYS A 758 38.00 7.19 18.73
N SER A 759 38.13 7.37 17.42
CA SER A 759 37.11 6.94 16.45
C SER A 759 36.81 5.44 16.54
N ALA A 760 37.74 4.60 17.03
CA ALA A 760 37.50 3.18 17.26
C ALA A 760 36.29 2.92 18.18
N LEU A 761 36.06 3.83 19.14
CA LEU A 761 34.98 3.74 20.13
C LEU A 761 33.60 4.04 19.54
N ALA A 762 33.50 4.49 18.29
CA ALA A 762 32.25 4.62 17.54
C ALA A 762 31.88 3.36 16.74
N PHE A 763 32.75 2.36 16.73
CA PHE A 763 32.57 1.15 15.93
C PHE A 763 32.42 -0.10 16.79
N ALA A 764 31.79 -1.12 16.21
CA ALA A 764 31.66 -2.42 16.84
C ALA A 764 33.04 -3.07 17.04
N ALA A 765 33.26 -3.67 18.21
CA ALA A 765 34.47 -4.41 18.53
C ALA A 765 34.15 -5.73 19.27
N PRO A 766 33.40 -6.65 18.64
CA PRO A 766 33.06 -7.92 19.27
C PRO A 766 34.33 -8.67 19.65
N GLU A 767 34.37 -9.18 20.88
CA GLU A 767 35.53 -9.91 21.41
C GLU A 767 36.87 -9.15 21.27
N GLY A 768 36.81 -7.81 21.26
CA GLY A 768 37.97 -6.93 21.11
C GLY A 768 38.48 -6.80 19.66
N ARG A 769 37.85 -7.44 18.68
CA ARG A 769 38.20 -7.33 17.26
C ARG A 769 37.49 -6.13 16.63
N GLN A 770 38.25 -5.09 16.33
CA GLN A 770 37.74 -3.87 15.72
C GLN A 770 37.10 -4.10 14.34
N ASP A 771 35.83 -3.73 14.19
CA ASP A 771 35.20 -3.48 12.89
C ASP A 771 35.44 -2.02 12.48
N ASN A 772 35.60 -1.77 11.18
CA ASN A 772 35.81 -0.43 10.62
C ASN A 772 34.71 -0.04 9.61
N THR A 773 33.65 -0.82 9.56
CA THR A 773 32.46 -0.58 8.71
C THR A 773 31.22 -0.43 9.57
N HIS A 774 30.99 -1.35 10.51
CA HIS A 774 29.77 -1.36 11.32
C HIS A 774 29.95 -0.63 12.65
N HIS A 775 28.97 0.21 12.97
CA HIS A 775 28.97 1.06 14.16
C HIS A 775 28.49 0.31 15.39
N ASN A 776 28.81 0.88 16.54
CA ASN A 776 28.15 0.55 17.78
C ASN A 776 27.06 1.59 18.09
N ASN A 777 26.38 1.42 19.22
CA ASN A 777 25.38 2.34 19.76
C ASN A 777 25.74 3.84 19.63
N TYR A 778 26.95 4.24 20.02
CA TYR A 778 27.38 5.64 19.96
C TYR A 778 27.56 6.13 18.51
N GLY A 779 28.31 5.39 17.69
CA GLY A 779 28.55 5.81 16.30
C GLY A 779 27.27 5.85 15.47
N ALA A 780 26.37 4.89 15.69
CA ALA A 780 25.06 4.86 15.06
C ALA A 780 24.18 6.05 15.46
N TYR A 781 24.21 6.44 16.73
CA TYR A 781 23.45 7.59 17.24
C TYR A 781 23.94 8.91 16.63
N GLU A 782 25.26 9.11 16.56
CA GLU A 782 25.87 10.30 15.94
C GLU A 782 25.59 10.37 14.42
N LEU A 783 25.59 9.23 13.72
CA LEU A 783 25.19 9.19 12.31
C LEU A 783 23.68 9.41 12.13
N ALA A 784 22.83 8.93 13.04
CA ALA A 784 21.40 9.24 13.00
C ALA A 784 21.15 10.75 13.16
N LYS A 785 21.89 11.44 14.03
CA LYS A 785 21.85 12.91 14.10
C LYS A 785 22.29 13.59 12.80
N CYS A 786 23.27 13.04 12.08
CA CYS A 786 23.63 13.53 10.75
C CYS A 786 22.44 13.47 9.79
N ILE A 787 21.69 12.36 9.81
CA ILE A 787 20.48 12.20 8.99
C ILE A 787 19.41 13.22 9.39
N VAL A 788 19.12 13.36 10.68
CA VAL A 788 18.11 14.33 11.18
C VAL A 788 18.50 15.76 10.82
N GLN A 789 19.78 16.10 10.93
CA GLN A 789 20.32 17.39 10.48
C GLN A 789 20.14 17.56 8.97
N GLY A 790 20.45 16.54 8.16
CA GLY A 790 20.26 16.54 6.72
C GLY A 790 18.79 16.71 6.28
N ILE A 791 17.86 16.07 6.99
CA ILE A 791 16.40 16.24 6.82
C ILE A 791 16.01 17.71 7.03
N ARG A 792 16.51 18.32 8.11
CA ARG A 792 16.26 19.74 8.43
C ARG A 792 16.87 20.69 7.40
N GLU A 793 18.09 20.41 6.93
CA GLU A 793 18.79 21.23 5.92
C GLU A 793 18.13 21.17 4.54
N ASN A 794 17.61 20.01 4.16
CA ASN A 794 16.84 19.84 2.92
C ASN A 794 15.39 20.37 3.02
N ARG A 795 14.96 20.84 4.20
CA ARG A 795 13.61 21.39 4.46
C ARG A 795 12.49 20.42 4.09
N LEU A 796 12.70 19.13 4.32
CA LEU A 796 11.66 18.13 4.13
C LEU A 796 10.52 18.40 5.11
N GLU A 797 9.28 18.20 4.69
CA GLU A 797 8.10 18.47 5.53
C GLU A 797 8.15 17.71 6.87
N VAL A 798 8.66 16.47 6.82
CA VAL A 798 8.84 15.63 8.02
C VAL A 798 9.80 16.23 9.06
N ALA A 799 10.58 17.26 8.72
CA ALA A 799 11.39 17.99 9.68
C ALA A 799 10.55 18.66 10.79
N THR A 800 9.27 18.95 10.54
CA THR A 800 8.33 19.49 11.54
C THR A 800 8.04 18.50 12.67
N ALA A 801 8.19 17.20 12.40
CA ALA A 801 8.00 16.12 13.36
C ALA A 801 9.25 15.84 14.21
N ILE A 802 10.38 16.53 13.97
CA ILE A 802 11.58 16.36 14.79
C ILE A 802 11.28 16.80 16.24
N VAL A 803 11.78 16.03 17.21
CA VAL A 803 11.66 16.30 18.65
C VAL A 803 12.26 17.65 19.04
N ASP A 804 11.64 18.32 20.03
CA ASP A 804 12.01 19.67 20.43
C ASP A 804 13.38 19.74 21.11
N ASP A 805 13.89 18.62 21.65
CA ASP A 805 15.19 18.52 22.28
C ASP A 805 16.35 18.32 21.28
N PHE A 806 16.07 18.17 19.97
CA PHE A 806 17.11 18.14 18.95
C PHE A 806 17.51 19.55 18.48
N ALA A 807 18.54 20.10 19.13
CA ALA A 807 19.08 21.44 18.85
C ALA A 807 19.86 21.57 17.52
N GLY A 808 20.04 20.47 16.77
CA GLY A 808 20.90 20.39 15.58
C GLY A 808 22.19 19.62 15.87
N PHE A 809 22.94 19.29 14.82
CA PHE A 809 24.16 18.49 14.94
C PHE A 809 25.27 18.95 13.99
N ASP A 810 26.49 19.04 14.51
CA ASP A 810 27.71 19.29 13.73
C ASP A 810 28.66 18.09 13.89
N PRO A 811 28.87 17.26 12.85
CA PRO A 811 29.73 16.09 12.96
C PRO A 811 31.19 16.44 13.25
N SER A 812 31.64 17.69 13.06
CA SER A 812 32.99 18.09 13.48
C SER A 812 33.12 18.27 14.99
N ARG A 813 32.01 18.22 15.72
CA ARG A 813 31.92 18.35 17.19
C ARG A 813 30.97 17.28 17.75
N PRO A 814 31.32 15.99 17.62
CA PRO A 814 30.47 14.91 18.12
C PRO A 814 30.31 14.99 19.64
N ASP A 815 29.26 14.35 20.14
CA ASP A 815 28.97 14.32 21.57
C ASP A 815 30.14 13.74 22.38
N PRO A 816 30.41 14.25 23.60
CA PRO A 816 31.42 13.66 24.46
C PRO A 816 31.07 12.20 24.82
N LEU A 817 32.00 11.26 24.56
CA LEU A 817 31.83 9.83 24.82
C LEU A 817 31.48 9.50 26.28
N ASP A 818 31.97 10.29 27.23
CA ASP A 818 31.72 10.14 28.67
C ASP A 818 30.34 10.65 29.10
N GLU A 819 29.71 11.50 28.29
CA GLU A 819 28.34 11.98 28.47
C GLU A 819 27.31 11.08 27.79
N PHE A 820 27.68 10.37 26.72
CA PHE A 820 26.79 9.44 26.02
C PHE A 820 26.46 8.22 26.90
N LYS A 821 25.16 8.06 27.19
CA LYS A 821 24.64 6.95 27.99
C LYS A 821 23.47 6.30 27.28
N MET A 822 23.64 5.03 26.94
CA MET A 822 22.52 4.20 26.49
C MET A 822 22.59 2.85 27.18
N ALA A 823 21.44 2.38 27.68
CA ALA A 823 21.36 1.08 28.32
C ALA A 823 21.77 -0.04 27.36
N ALA A 824 22.58 -0.99 27.79
CA ALA A 824 22.91 -2.16 26.97
C ALA A 824 21.65 -2.99 26.69
N GLY A 825 21.54 -3.53 25.48
CA GLY A 825 20.54 -4.54 25.14
C GLY A 825 20.87 -5.92 25.75
N PRO A 826 19.89 -6.84 25.82
CA PRO A 826 20.07 -8.17 26.42
C PRO A 826 20.89 -9.13 25.54
N THR A 827 20.87 -8.95 24.22
CA THR A 827 21.47 -9.87 23.26
C THR A 827 22.81 -9.35 22.76
N ARG A 828 23.82 -10.23 22.75
CA ARG A 828 25.15 -9.96 22.18
C ARG A 828 25.51 -11.02 21.14
N SER A 829 26.22 -10.59 20.11
CA SER A 829 26.73 -11.46 19.04
C SER A 829 28.16 -11.07 18.68
N SER A 830 28.98 -12.08 18.40
CA SER A 830 30.28 -11.89 17.73
C SER A 830 30.21 -12.11 16.22
N GLU A 831 29.05 -12.55 15.70
CA GLU A 831 28.80 -12.70 14.27
C GLU A 831 28.71 -11.33 13.61
N ARG A 832 29.59 -11.10 12.62
CA ARG A 832 29.61 -9.86 11.87
C ARG A 832 28.38 -9.76 10.95
N PRO A 833 27.74 -8.58 10.83
CA PRO A 833 26.67 -8.38 9.87
C PRO A 833 27.10 -8.82 8.47
N LEU A 834 26.17 -9.42 7.73
CA LEU A 834 26.42 -9.92 6.39
C LEU A 834 26.89 -8.77 5.48
N GLY A 835 27.88 -9.08 4.66
CA GLY A 835 28.18 -8.32 3.45
C GLY A 835 27.81 -9.17 2.25
N ASN A 836 27.37 -8.52 1.16
CA ASN A 836 27.30 -9.16 -0.15
C ASN A 836 28.69 -9.60 -0.61
#